data_AF-A0A7C8ISW7-F1
#
_entry.id   AF-A0A7C8ISW7-F1
#
_cell.length_a   1.000
_cell.length_b   1.000
_cell.length_c   1.000
_cell.angle_alpha   90.00
_cell.angle_beta   90.00
_cell.angle_gamma   90.00
#
_symmetry.space_group_name_H-M   'P 1'
#
loop_
_entity.id
_entity.type
_entity.pdbx_description
1 polymer ?
#
loop_
_entity_poly.entity_id
_entity_poly.type
_entity_poly.pdbx_seq_one_letter_code
_entity_poly.pdbx_strand_id
1 'polypeptide(L)'
;MERLMVDGEAYWKRIPGWSNVSEGDFINYRWQLDNSIKNSQQLFKFLRSVLPQSLPSSHGDKQSPATADGLIDDIQSGMQQATMAISITPQILSLVDWSDPLHDPLMRQFVPLRSRMQPDHPLLTLDSLDETGDSPVKGIIHRYPDRAVFLGSNTKIVNKIRFLPIEKKWEVMFNYIERTETLSDILVSGGDIYTLSPEQIRSIGMRLLHIPHILKIRIATKGLAVCPSRLIDPTDEWAGTVIDLSNQGRKMGKSVAIHTHFNHPREITWITRKAARKLFEEGVTVRNQTVLLNGVNNDVATMMSLIKHLSAINIQPYYVFQCDMVKGVEDMRTPLHEILTLESVIRGSTTGFMTPNFVVNLPGGGGKRLACSDATIDDLASLQHTPDTIPPTVWLIAFTGAAQRFAFYGITVPWQNYLQNPPGNPLSPGALGLGQSTATTINNAFLFFSYLATILFAVASDSWLGRYKTLLISLMMINIAALSTLATTSLEKRIGFWAAYLLPLAFMSVSIVPFVLWNQSFTKLPAQSSVLAHAVKIVIAAFQSGFHLSAADPAYQQSCKGRSVPWTSNFVQELRRGFRACRVLLFFIIFYLCFNQSTNNIIAQANQMELSGVSNDTVQSLNAIFYIFLNPIVSFWVLPLFARRQVPLGPITRMTAAFVLLALAMGYAAGVQELIYKRGPCFTHPLACEAGQFTTSDGQVRHRPNEISVWVQTPFYFLVAASEIFGFVAENEFTYLEAPENMKALVKAFEQLTAALGALLGIALGPVSRDPWLVILYSALAGTMAVAGVILFGIFRKYDARWYLSRGLEEPEKSSNTEFGMVPEDPK
;
A
#
# COMPACT_ATOMS: atom_id res chain seq x y z
N MET A 1 -25.71 -15.14 -5.14
CA MET A 1 -25.98 -14.92 -3.70
C MET A 1 -27.33 -15.47 -3.25
N GLU A 2 -28.40 -15.40 -4.05
CA GLU A 2 -29.76 -15.86 -3.63
C GLU A 2 -30.05 -17.37 -3.76
N ARG A 3 -29.35 -18.13 -4.62
CA ARG A 3 -29.77 -19.51 -4.96
C ARG A 3 -29.76 -20.52 -3.80
N LEU A 4 -28.85 -20.41 -2.83
CA LEU A 4 -28.79 -21.32 -1.66
C LEU A 4 -29.66 -20.87 -0.48
N MET A 5 -30.31 -19.71 -0.60
CA MET A 5 -31.12 -19.11 0.46
C MET A 5 -32.62 -19.28 0.25
N VAL A 6 -33.03 -19.94 -0.84
CA VAL A 6 -34.44 -20.23 -1.13
C VAL A 6 -34.94 -21.30 -0.17
N ASP A 7 -35.93 -20.97 0.66
CA ASP A 7 -36.60 -21.95 1.51
C ASP A 7 -37.22 -23.05 0.64
N GLY A 8 -36.98 -24.33 0.97
CA GLY A 8 -37.60 -25.48 0.31
C GLY A 8 -36.79 -26.17 -0.78
N GLU A 9 -35.53 -25.80 -1.03
CA GLU A 9 -34.69 -26.58 -1.95
C GLU A 9 -34.29 -27.93 -1.33
N ALA A 10 -34.70 -29.03 -1.96
CA ALA A 10 -34.34 -30.40 -1.59
C ALA A 10 -32.96 -30.80 -2.17
N TYR A 11 -31.89 -30.09 -1.76
CA TYR A 11 -30.55 -30.24 -2.33
C TYR A 11 -29.96 -31.65 -2.25
N TRP A 12 -30.40 -32.47 -1.29
CA TRP A 12 -30.00 -33.88 -1.17
C TRP A 12 -30.47 -34.78 -2.32
N LYS A 13 -31.54 -34.38 -3.04
CA LYS A 13 -32.05 -35.16 -4.18
C LYS A 13 -31.08 -35.20 -5.36
N ARG A 14 -30.03 -34.37 -5.35
CA ARG A 14 -28.93 -34.42 -6.33
C ARG A 14 -28.06 -35.66 -6.18
N ILE A 15 -28.07 -36.28 -5.00
CA ILE A 15 -27.36 -37.54 -4.74
C ILE A 15 -28.22 -38.68 -5.29
N PRO A 16 -27.72 -39.52 -6.24
CA PRO A 16 -28.51 -40.58 -6.87
C PRO A 16 -29.21 -41.51 -5.86
N GLY A 17 -28.49 -41.91 -4.80
CA GLY A 17 -29.01 -42.76 -3.74
C GLY A 17 -30.11 -42.13 -2.85
N TRP A 18 -30.30 -40.81 -2.91
CA TRP A 18 -31.26 -40.06 -2.08
C TRP A 18 -32.31 -39.30 -2.89
N SER A 19 -32.39 -39.53 -4.20
CA SER A 19 -33.36 -38.91 -5.11
C SER A 19 -34.83 -39.08 -4.67
N ASN A 20 -35.15 -40.24 -4.07
CA ASN A 20 -36.50 -40.58 -3.57
C ASN A 20 -36.73 -40.24 -2.10
N VAL A 21 -35.75 -39.67 -1.39
CA VAL A 21 -35.88 -39.35 0.04
C VAL A 21 -36.75 -38.10 0.20
N SER A 22 -37.82 -38.22 1.00
CA SER A 22 -38.73 -37.12 1.28
C SER A 22 -38.04 -36.06 2.16
N GLU A 23 -38.57 -34.83 2.17
CA GLU A 23 -38.09 -33.80 3.09
C GLU A 23 -38.24 -34.23 4.56
N GLY A 24 -39.39 -34.83 4.90
CA GLY A 24 -39.66 -35.33 6.26
C GLY A 24 -38.65 -36.37 6.73
N ASP A 25 -38.25 -37.28 5.84
CA ASP A 25 -37.23 -38.29 6.14
C ASP A 25 -35.85 -37.65 6.27
N PHE A 26 -35.49 -36.71 5.38
CA PHE A 26 -34.17 -36.08 5.40
C PHE A 26 -33.97 -35.19 6.63
N ILE A 27 -35.00 -34.45 7.07
CA ILE A 27 -34.95 -33.64 8.29
C ILE A 27 -35.04 -34.46 9.57
N ASN A 28 -35.31 -35.78 9.49
CA ASN A 28 -35.31 -36.67 10.64
C ASN A 28 -33.87 -36.93 11.11
N TYR A 29 -33.59 -36.66 12.39
CA TYR A 29 -32.25 -36.82 12.93
C TYR A 29 -31.77 -38.27 12.95
N ARG A 30 -32.65 -39.23 13.29
CA ARG A 30 -32.30 -40.65 13.32
C ARG A 30 -31.94 -41.16 11.94
N TRP A 31 -32.70 -40.72 10.92
CA TRP A 31 -32.38 -41.03 9.53
C TRP A 31 -30.99 -40.51 9.12
N GLN A 32 -30.63 -39.28 9.51
CA GLN A 32 -29.30 -38.72 9.26
C GLN A 32 -28.20 -39.58 9.91
N LEU A 33 -28.38 -40.03 11.15
CA LEU A 33 -27.41 -40.86 11.86
C LEU A 33 -27.27 -42.27 11.27
N ASP A 34 -28.37 -42.87 10.86
CA ASP A 34 -28.39 -44.22 10.29
C ASP A 34 -27.73 -44.25 8.91
N ASN A 35 -27.88 -43.18 8.13
CA ASN A 35 -27.27 -43.01 6.81
C ASN A 35 -25.92 -42.27 6.83
N SER A 36 -25.37 -41.97 8.00
CA SER A 36 -24.03 -41.38 8.12
C SER A 36 -22.94 -42.38 7.75
N ILE A 37 -21.93 -41.91 7.02
CA ILE A 37 -20.75 -42.71 6.63
C ILE A 37 -19.80 -42.76 7.81
N LYS A 38 -19.60 -43.95 8.39
CA LYS A 38 -18.82 -44.17 9.63
C LYS A 38 -17.53 -44.97 9.42
N ASN A 39 -17.31 -45.50 8.22
CA ASN A 39 -16.13 -46.28 7.88
C ASN A 39 -15.74 -46.14 6.40
N SER A 40 -14.52 -46.56 6.07
CA SER A 40 -13.96 -46.46 4.72
C SER A 40 -14.76 -47.23 3.67
N GLN A 41 -15.29 -48.42 4.00
CA GLN A 41 -16.08 -49.23 3.07
C GLN A 41 -17.37 -48.52 2.65
N GLN A 42 -18.08 -47.90 3.60
CA GLN A 42 -19.25 -47.08 3.33
C GLN A 42 -18.91 -45.87 2.47
N LEU A 43 -17.77 -45.21 2.74
CA LEU A 43 -17.30 -44.08 1.94
C LEU A 43 -17.05 -44.49 0.49
N PHE A 44 -16.28 -45.56 0.25
CA PHE A 44 -15.96 -45.99 -1.10
C PHE A 44 -17.18 -46.44 -1.89
N LYS A 45 -18.14 -47.11 -1.22
CA LYS A 45 -19.42 -47.45 -1.83
C LYS A 45 -20.20 -46.20 -2.25
N PHE A 46 -20.20 -45.17 -1.41
CA PHE A 46 -20.84 -43.90 -1.71
C PHE A 46 -20.13 -43.18 -2.87
N LEU A 47 -18.81 -43.03 -2.82
CA LEU A 47 -18.01 -42.35 -3.84
C LEU A 47 -18.19 -42.98 -5.23
N ARG A 48 -18.20 -44.31 -5.33
CA ARG A 48 -18.47 -45.02 -6.59
C ARG A 48 -19.85 -44.72 -7.19
N SER A 49 -20.80 -44.28 -6.37
CA SER A 49 -22.16 -43.94 -6.82
C SER A 49 -22.33 -42.49 -7.27
N VAL A 50 -21.42 -41.58 -6.87
CA VAL A 50 -21.55 -40.13 -7.09
C VAL A 50 -20.47 -39.53 -7.98
N LEU A 51 -19.30 -40.16 -8.07
CA LEU A 51 -18.18 -39.62 -8.85
C LEU A 51 -18.39 -39.81 -10.37
N PRO A 52 -18.06 -38.80 -11.19
CA PRO A 52 -18.05 -38.92 -12.64
C PRO A 52 -16.89 -39.82 -13.13
N GLN A 53 -17.02 -40.43 -14.31
CA GLN A 53 -15.99 -41.32 -14.86
C GLN A 53 -14.65 -40.61 -15.10
N SER A 54 -14.69 -39.35 -15.55
CA SER A 54 -13.52 -38.48 -15.71
C SER A 54 -13.64 -37.26 -14.79
N LEU A 55 -12.53 -36.90 -14.15
CA LEU A 55 -12.44 -35.72 -13.29
C LEU A 55 -11.81 -34.56 -14.06
N PRO A 56 -12.22 -33.30 -13.82
CA PRO A 56 -11.57 -32.14 -14.40
C PRO A 56 -10.08 -32.10 -13.99
N SER A 57 -9.19 -32.03 -14.99
CA SER A 57 -7.74 -31.96 -14.76
C SER A 57 -7.33 -30.56 -14.30
N SER A 58 -6.53 -30.49 -13.23
CA SER A 58 -5.95 -29.22 -12.78
C SER A 58 -4.86 -28.77 -13.77
N HIS A 59 -4.94 -27.51 -14.21
CA HIS A 59 -3.89 -26.88 -15.01
C HIS A 59 -2.62 -26.72 -14.17
N GLY A 60 -1.70 -27.69 -14.26
CA GLY A 60 -0.32 -27.56 -13.77
C GLY A 60 0.13 -28.60 -12.74
N ASP A 61 -0.77 -29.44 -12.21
CA ASP A 61 -0.41 -30.39 -11.16
C ASP A 61 -0.33 -31.84 -11.70
N LYS A 62 0.89 -32.34 -11.91
CA LYS A 62 1.16 -33.65 -12.51
C LYS A 62 0.76 -34.85 -11.62
N GLN A 63 0.29 -34.61 -10.39
CA GLN A 63 -0.02 -35.65 -9.39
C GLN A 63 -1.52 -35.77 -9.05
N SER A 64 -2.39 -34.96 -9.65
CA SER A 64 -3.84 -35.05 -9.39
C SER A 64 -4.48 -36.28 -10.05
N PRO A 65 -5.33 -37.05 -9.35
CA PRO A 65 -5.98 -38.22 -9.92
C PRO A 65 -6.96 -37.83 -11.04
N ALA A 66 -6.71 -38.32 -12.26
CA ALA A 66 -7.52 -38.03 -13.44
C ALA A 66 -8.81 -38.87 -13.55
N THR A 67 -8.95 -39.92 -12.72
CA THR A 67 -10.05 -40.90 -12.77
C THR A 67 -10.70 -41.07 -11.39
N ALA A 68 -11.97 -41.48 -11.37
CA ALA A 68 -12.71 -41.75 -10.13
C ALA A 68 -12.03 -42.83 -9.26
N ASP A 69 -11.53 -43.91 -9.87
CA ASP A 69 -10.83 -44.96 -9.14
C ASP A 69 -9.49 -44.45 -8.57
N GLY A 70 -8.75 -43.63 -9.32
CA GLY A 70 -7.53 -43.00 -8.82
C GLY A 70 -7.78 -42.07 -7.63
N LEU A 71 -8.92 -41.36 -7.62
CA LEU A 71 -9.32 -40.53 -6.48
C LEU A 71 -9.67 -41.38 -5.26
N ILE A 72 -10.37 -42.51 -5.46
CA ILE A 72 -10.71 -43.44 -4.36
C ILE A 72 -9.44 -44.04 -3.75
N ASP A 73 -8.46 -44.43 -4.57
CA ASP A 73 -7.18 -44.96 -4.11
C ASP A 73 -6.36 -43.91 -3.33
N ASP A 74 -6.40 -42.65 -3.77
CA ASP A 74 -5.77 -41.52 -3.07
C ASP A 74 -6.43 -41.24 -1.71
N ILE A 75 -7.77 -41.28 -1.65
CA ILE A 75 -8.52 -41.17 -0.39
C ILE A 75 -8.20 -42.35 0.52
N GLN A 76 -8.16 -43.57 -0.01
CA GLN A 76 -7.82 -44.76 0.78
C GLN A 76 -6.43 -44.64 1.41
N SER A 77 -5.45 -44.16 0.63
CA SER A 77 -4.09 -43.91 1.11
C SER A 77 -4.05 -42.79 2.15
N GLY A 78 -4.87 -41.74 1.97
CA GLY A 78 -4.96 -40.61 2.91
C GLY A 78 -5.59 -41.03 4.24
N MET A 79 -6.64 -41.84 4.19
CA MET A 79 -7.31 -42.38 5.38
C MET A 79 -6.39 -43.27 6.24
N GLN A 80 -5.41 -43.96 5.64
CA GLN A 80 -4.44 -44.75 6.39
C GLN A 80 -3.47 -43.87 7.21
N GLN A 81 -3.25 -42.63 6.80
CA GLN A 81 -2.38 -41.66 7.48
C GLN A 81 -3.16 -40.69 8.38
N ALA A 82 -4.47 -40.57 8.17
CA ALA A 82 -5.34 -39.73 8.97
C ALA A 82 -5.38 -40.18 10.44
N THR A 83 -5.38 -39.21 11.35
CA THR A 83 -5.35 -39.44 12.80
C THR A 83 -6.74 -39.59 13.42
N MET A 84 -7.80 -39.28 12.67
CA MET A 84 -9.19 -39.28 13.17
C MET A 84 -10.09 -40.24 12.38
N ALA A 85 -11.09 -40.80 13.07
CA ALA A 85 -12.11 -41.63 12.44
C ALA A 85 -13.06 -40.80 11.58
N ILE A 86 -13.47 -41.33 10.44
CA ILE A 86 -14.41 -40.66 9.54
C ILE A 86 -15.85 -40.80 10.05
N SER A 87 -16.58 -39.69 10.08
CA SER A 87 -18.02 -39.67 10.35
C SER A 87 -18.64 -38.49 9.61
N ILE A 88 -19.24 -38.74 8.44
CA ILE A 88 -19.85 -37.70 7.60
C ILE A 88 -21.35 -37.95 7.47
N THR A 89 -22.15 -36.93 7.79
CA THR A 89 -23.61 -36.99 7.72
C THR A 89 -24.12 -36.79 6.28
N PRO A 90 -25.31 -37.32 5.93
CA PRO A 90 -25.95 -37.05 4.65
C PRO A 90 -26.12 -35.55 4.36
N GLN A 91 -26.35 -34.75 5.41
CA GLN A 91 -26.34 -33.30 5.35
C GLN A 91 -25.10 -32.73 4.66
N ILE A 92 -23.90 -33.08 5.13
CA ILE A 92 -22.64 -32.57 4.57
C ILE A 92 -22.39 -33.15 3.17
N LEU A 93 -22.61 -34.44 2.98
CA LEU A 93 -22.43 -35.12 1.70
C LEU A 93 -23.30 -34.52 0.58
N SER A 94 -24.50 -34.05 0.94
CA SER A 94 -25.42 -33.40 0.00
C SER A 94 -25.00 -31.98 -0.38
N LEU A 95 -24.06 -31.38 0.36
CA LEU A 95 -23.56 -30.03 0.12
C LEU A 95 -22.26 -30.01 -0.66
N VAL A 96 -21.57 -31.14 -0.80
CA VAL A 96 -20.36 -31.28 -1.62
C VAL A 96 -20.73 -31.26 -3.11
N ASP A 97 -19.94 -30.55 -3.91
CA ASP A 97 -20.03 -30.61 -5.37
C ASP A 97 -19.25 -31.83 -5.88
N TRP A 98 -19.97 -32.92 -6.17
CA TRP A 98 -19.38 -34.15 -6.69
C TRP A 98 -18.99 -34.09 -8.17
N SER A 99 -19.30 -33.00 -8.88
CA SER A 99 -18.82 -32.79 -10.25
C SER A 99 -17.37 -32.27 -10.32
N ASP A 100 -16.95 -31.53 -9.29
CA ASP A 100 -15.56 -31.09 -9.08
C ASP A 100 -15.13 -31.31 -7.61
N PRO A 101 -14.98 -32.59 -7.20
CA PRO A 101 -14.69 -32.94 -5.81
C PRO A 101 -13.32 -32.44 -5.35
N LEU A 102 -12.36 -32.27 -6.27
CA LEU A 102 -11.02 -31.82 -5.93
C LEU A 102 -11.06 -30.37 -5.43
N HIS A 103 -11.76 -29.46 -6.11
CA HIS A 103 -11.78 -28.06 -5.70
C HIS A 103 -12.89 -27.74 -4.68
N ASP A 104 -13.68 -28.73 -4.26
CA ASP A 104 -14.77 -28.51 -3.31
C ASP A 104 -14.27 -28.25 -1.87
N PRO A 105 -14.65 -27.11 -1.26
CA PRO A 105 -14.18 -26.71 0.06
C PRO A 105 -14.75 -27.56 1.19
N LEU A 106 -15.93 -28.19 1.00
CA LEU A 106 -16.50 -29.08 2.01
C LEU A 106 -15.82 -30.45 1.93
N MET A 107 -15.55 -30.98 0.73
CA MET A 107 -14.79 -32.21 0.60
C MET A 107 -13.43 -32.12 1.30
N ARG A 108 -12.73 -30.99 1.10
CA ARG A 108 -11.42 -30.74 1.73
C ARG A 108 -11.45 -30.78 3.25
N GLN A 109 -12.55 -30.37 3.89
CA GLN A 109 -12.69 -30.38 5.34
C GLN A 109 -12.92 -31.78 5.94
N PHE A 110 -13.59 -32.68 5.21
CA PHE A 110 -14.10 -33.94 5.76
C PHE A 110 -13.43 -35.20 5.20
N VAL A 111 -12.80 -35.13 4.03
CA VAL A 111 -12.21 -36.29 3.34
C VAL A 111 -10.71 -36.08 3.12
N PRO A 112 -9.84 -36.89 3.75
CA PRO A 112 -8.39 -36.77 3.60
C PRO A 112 -7.93 -37.30 2.24
N LEU A 113 -7.04 -36.55 1.57
CA LEU A 113 -6.43 -36.92 0.28
C LEU A 113 -4.92 -37.07 0.44
N ARG A 114 -4.35 -38.23 0.06
CA ARG A 114 -2.92 -38.48 0.22
C ARG A 114 -2.06 -37.57 -0.65
N SER A 115 -2.53 -37.25 -1.86
CA SER A 115 -1.88 -36.34 -2.80
C SER A 115 -1.67 -34.92 -2.25
N ARG A 116 -2.50 -34.49 -1.30
CA ARG A 116 -2.42 -33.15 -0.68
C ARG A 116 -1.56 -33.10 0.56
N MET A 117 -1.47 -34.22 1.28
CA MET A 117 -0.77 -34.29 2.55
C MET A 117 0.70 -33.88 2.38
N GLN A 118 1.06 -32.79 3.04
CA GLN A 118 2.43 -32.31 3.13
C GLN A 118 3.12 -32.90 4.36
N PRO A 119 4.47 -32.95 4.38
CA PRO A 119 5.21 -33.26 5.60
C PRO A 119 4.81 -32.28 6.71
N ASP A 120 4.61 -32.82 7.92
CA ASP A 120 4.27 -32.01 9.09
C ASP A 120 5.36 -30.96 9.38
N HIS A 121 4.94 -29.83 9.94
CA HIS A 121 5.87 -28.77 10.35
C HIS A 121 6.94 -29.29 11.33
N PRO A 122 8.23 -28.89 11.22
CA PRO A 122 9.30 -29.39 12.09
C PRO A 122 9.09 -29.13 13.59
N LEU A 123 8.29 -28.12 13.95
CA LEU A 123 7.94 -27.76 15.32
C LEU A 123 6.64 -28.42 15.82
N LEU A 124 6.02 -29.31 15.03
CA LEU A 124 4.84 -30.03 15.47
C LEU A 124 5.19 -30.97 16.64
N THR A 125 4.52 -30.78 17.78
CA THR A 125 4.49 -31.75 18.89
C THR A 125 3.14 -32.46 18.92
N LEU A 126 3.08 -33.65 19.53
CA LEU A 126 1.84 -34.46 19.59
C LEU A 126 0.70 -33.74 20.34
N ASP A 127 1.07 -32.90 21.31
CA ASP A 127 0.20 -31.96 22.01
C ASP A 127 0.74 -30.54 21.79
N SER A 128 0.44 -29.97 20.62
CA SER A 128 0.96 -28.66 20.21
C SER A 128 0.47 -27.52 21.09
N LEU A 129 -0.65 -27.70 21.76
CA LEU A 129 -1.23 -26.71 22.66
C LEU A 129 -0.87 -26.95 24.13
N ASP A 130 -0.20 -28.04 24.50
CA ASP A 130 0.10 -28.45 25.88
C ASP A 130 -1.15 -28.60 26.76
N GLU A 131 -2.22 -29.19 26.21
CA GLU A 131 -3.46 -29.46 26.95
C GLU A 131 -3.25 -30.45 28.09
N THR A 132 -2.30 -31.37 27.94
CA THR A 132 -1.96 -32.37 28.96
C THR A 132 -1.18 -31.76 30.13
N GLY A 133 -0.24 -30.85 29.88
CA GLY A 133 0.45 -30.08 30.92
C GLY A 133 -0.49 -29.18 31.73
N ASP A 134 -1.49 -28.61 31.06
CA ASP A 134 -2.53 -27.76 31.67
C ASP A 134 -3.69 -28.53 32.31
N SER A 135 -3.57 -29.85 32.50
CA SER A 135 -4.66 -30.70 33.01
C SER A 135 -4.45 -31.06 34.50
N PRO A 136 -5.02 -30.29 35.45
CA PRO A 136 -4.87 -30.57 36.88
C PRO A 136 -5.56 -31.88 37.30
N VAL A 137 -6.65 -32.22 36.62
CA VAL A 137 -7.35 -33.50 36.75
C VAL A 137 -7.76 -33.99 35.37
N LYS A 138 -7.73 -35.30 35.16
CA LYS A 138 -8.06 -35.91 33.87
C LYS A 138 -9.47 -35.50 33.42
N GLY A 139 -9.54 -34.83 32.26
CA GLY A 139 -10.80 -34.35 31.69
C GLY A 139 -11.10 -32.87 31.96
N ILE A 140 -10.27 -32.18 32.75
CA ILE A 140 -10.27 -30.73 32.87
C ILE A 140 -8.99 -30.17 32.26
N ILE A 141 -9.11 -29.14 31.41
CA ILE A 141 -7.98 -28.32 30.95
C ILE A 141 -8.14 -26.93 31.60
N HIS A 142 -7.22 -26.53 32.46
CA HIS A 142 -7.27 -25.28 33.20
C HIS A 142 -6.01 -24.43 32.94
N ARG A 143 -5.97 -23.82 31.76
CA ARG A 143 -4.87 -22.94 31.30
C ARG A 143 -4.96 -21.51 31.83
N TYR A 144 -6.18 -20.97 31.91
CA TYR A 144 -6.40 -19.56 32.20
C TYR A 144 -6.91 -19.40 33.63
N PRO A 145 -6.59 -18.29 34.34
CA PRO A 145 -6.89 -18.17 35.77
C PRO A 145 -8.35 -18.35 36.19
N ASP A 146 -9.28 -17.96 35.32
CA ASP A 146 -10.71 -17.86 35.61
C ASP A 146 -11.60 -18.84 34.82
N ARG A 147 -11.01 -19.71 33.99
CA ARG A 147 -11.77 -20.53 33.05
C ARG A 147 -11.12 -21.86 32.72
N ALA A 148 -11.96 -22.88 32.57
CA ALA A 148 -11.53 -24.24 32.28
C ALA A 148 -12.39 -24.91 31.19
N VAL A 149 -11.85 -25.95 30.57
CA VAL A 149 -12.56 -26.81 29.61
C VAL A 149 -12.91 -28.12 30.31
N PHE A 150 -14.19 -28.48 30.28
CA PHE A 150 -14.72 -29.75 30.76
C PHE A 150 -14.91 -30.70 29.57
N LEU A 151 -14.14 -31.80 29.54
CA LEU A 151 -14.21 -32.82 28.49
C LEU A 151 -15.29 -33.85 28.81
N GLY A 152 -16.51 -33.60 28.31
CA GLY A 152 -17.70 -34.42 28.58
C GLY A 152 -17.74 -35.74 27.82
N SER A 153 -17.05 -35.86 26.69
CA SER A 153 -16.96 -37.09 25.90
C SER A 153 -15.51 -37.47 25.56
N ASN A 154 -15.24 -38.76 25.41
CA ASN A 154 -13.92 -39.27 24.99
C ASN A 154 -13.86 -39.39 23.45
N THR A 155 -12.87 -38.77 22.83
CA THR A 155 -12.45 -39.05 21.45
C THR A 155 -11.66 -40.36 21.44
N LYS A 156 -12.27 -41.47 21.03
CA LYS A 156 -11.61 -42.79 21.06
C LYS A 156 -10.52 -42.91 19.98
N ILE A 157 -9.29 -43.21 20.40
CA ILE A 157 -8.30 -43.97 19.60
C ILE A 157 -7.84 -45.26 20.33
N VAL A 158 -8.03 -45.39 21.65
CA VAL A 158 -7.47 -46.55 22.38
C VAL A 158 -8.48 -47.68 22.56
N ASN A 159 -8.10 -48.86 22.05
CA ASN A 159 -8.81 -50.13 22.21
C ASN A 159 -8.95 -50.54 23.69
N LYS A 160 -10.16 -51.05 24.02
CA LYS A 160 -10.53 -51.92 25.15
C LYS A 160 -9.73 -51.77 26.46
N ILE A 161 -10.22 -50.94 27.38
CA ILE A 161 -10.03 -51.15 28.83
C ILE A 161 -11.39 -50.91 29.52
N ARG A 162 -11.80 -51.83 30.40
CA ARG A 162 -13.10 -51.88 31.12
C ARG A 162 -13.51 -50.48 31.62
N PHE A 163 -14.69 -50.02 31.20
CA PHE A 163 -15.19 -48.68 31.50
C PHE A 163 -15.88 -48.63 32.88
N LEU A 164 -15.36 -47.79 33.77
CA LEU A 164 -16.16 -47.19 34.85
C LEU A 164 -17.32 -46.37 34.26
N PRO A 165 -18.48 -46.25 34.95
CA PRO A 165 -19.58 -45.38 34.51
C PRO A 165 -19.09 -43.95 34.23
N ILE A 166 -19.57 -43.34 33.15
CA ILE A 166 -19.15 -41.99 32.69
C ILE A 166 -19.33 -40.94 33.79
N GLU A 167 -20.42 -41.04 34.55
CA GLU A 167 -20.76 -40.12 35.65
C GLU A 167 -19.71 -40.12 36.77
N LYS A 168 -19.15 -41.29 37.13
CA LYS A 168 -18.07 -41.37 38.13
C LYS A 168 -16.79 -40.65 37.70
N LYS A 169 -16.56 -40.50 36.38
CA LYS A 169 -15.42 -39.72 35.87
C LYS A 169 -15.68 -38.22 35.99
N TRP A 170 -16.92 -37.79 35.77
CA TRP A 170 -17.30 -36.39 35.91
C TRP A 170 -17.25 -35.92 37.36
N GLU A 171 -17.49 -36.79 38.35
CA GLU A 171 -17.37 -36.42 39.77
C GLU A 171 -15.99 -35.84 40.12
N VAL A 172 -14.91 -36.42 39.58
CA VAL A 172 -13.55 -35.89 39.82
C VAL A 172 -13.39 -34.47 39.26
N MET A 173 -14.01 -34.22 38.09
CA MET A 173 -13.99 -32.92 37.42
C MET A 173 -14.84 -31.89 38.17
N PHE A 174 -16.04 -32.26 38.61
CA PHE A 174 -16.90 -31.38 39.41
C PHE A 174 -16.26 -31.05 40.76
N ASN A 175 -15.69 -32.02 41.46
CA ASN A 175 -14.96 -31.78 42.71
C ASN A 175 -13.83 -30.76 42.54
N TYR A 176 -13.12 -30.79 41.40
CA TYR A 176 -12.09 -29.80 41.09
C TYR A 176 -12.71 -28.40 40.86
N ILE A 177 -13.75 -28.30 40.05
CA ILE A 177 -14.43 -27.04 39.74
C ILE A 177 -15.03 -26.43 41.02
N GLU A 178 -15.71 -27.22 41.84
CA GLU A 178 -16.35 -26.81 43.09
C GLU A 178 -15.34 -26.28 44.11
N ARG A 179 -14.12 -26.86 44.18
CA ARG A 179 -13.04 -26.41 45.08
C ARG A 179 -12.27 -25.21 44.57
N THR A 180 -12.34 -24.91 43.28
CA THR A 180 -11.53 -23.86 42.65
C THR A 180 -12.39 -22.61 42.43
N GLU A 181 -12.54 -21.81 43.50
CA GLU A 181 -13.42 -20.63 43.52
C GLU A 181 -13.02 -19.53 42.51
N THR A 182 -11.80 -19.55 41.99
CA THR A 182 -11.35 -18.60 40.95
C THR A 182 -12.02 -18.84 39.59
N LEU A 183 -12.55 -20.05 39.35
CA LEU A 183 -13.22 -20.38 38.10
C LEU A 183 -14.58 -19.66 38.02
N SER A 184 -14.85 -19.04 36.88
CA SER A 184 -16.13 -18.40 36.60
C SER A 184 -16.73 -18.77 35.25
N ASP A 185 -15.93 -19.34 34.34
CA ASP A 185 -16.36 -19.75 33.00
C ASP A 185 -15.93 -21.20 32.70
N ILE A 186 -16.91 -22.04 32.38
CA ILE A 186 -16.68 -23.43 31.98
C ILE A 186 -17.10 -23.64 30.53
N LEU A 187 -16.15 -24.05 29.70
CA LEU A 187 -16.42 -24.56 28.36
C LEU A 187 -16.64 -26.07 28.45
N VAL A 188 -17.86 -26.52 28.29
CA VAL A 188 -18.15 -27.94 28.07
C VAL A 188 -17.74 -28.26 26.63
N SER A 189 -16.87 -29.25 26.45
CA SER A 189 -16.37 -29.73 25.16
C SER A 189 -15.97 -31.22 25.27
N GLY A 190 -15.01 -31.68 24.48
CA GLY A 190 -14.59 -33.08 24.37
C GLY A 190 -15.32 -33.78 23.23
N GLY A 191 -14.64 -33.97 22.10
CA GLY A 191 -15.28 -34.37 20.85
C GLY A 191 -16.34 -33.36 20.41
N ASP A 192 -17.53 -33.84 20.08
CA ASP A 192 -18.71 -33.00 19.87
C ASP A 192 -19.78 -33.33 20.93
N ILE A 193 -20.26 -32.33 21.68
CA ILE A 193 -21.35 -32.49 22.68
C ILE A 193 -22.64 -32.97 22.04
N TYR A 194 -22.78 -32.81 20.73
CA TYR A 194 -23.86 -33.41 19.97
C TYR A 194 -23.91 -34.95 20.06
N THR A 195 -22.92 -35.60 20.66
CA THR A 195 -22.94 -37.05 20.92
C THR A 195 -23.55 -37.42 22.29
N LEU A 196 -23.69 -36.46 23.21
CA LEU A 196 -24.28 -36.71 24.53
C LEU A 196 -25.80 -36.84 24.45
N SER A 197 -26.38 -37.60 25.40
CA SER A 197 -27.83 -37.68 25.58
C SER A 197 -28.38 -36.39 26.22
N PRO A 198 -29.67 -36.08 26.04
CA PRO A 198 -30.30 -34.94 26.70
C PRO A 198 -30.13 -34.97 28.22
N GLU A 199 -30.27 -36.13 28.87
CA GLU A 199 -30.14 -36.30 30.32
C GLU A 199 -28.71 -36.01 30.80
N GLN A 200 -27.71 -36.42 30.02
CA GLN A 200 -26.30 -36.15 30.30
C GLN A 200 -25.99 -34.66 30.24
N ILE A 201 -26.49 -33.96 29.22
CA ILE A 201 -26.32 -32.51 29.09
C ILE A 201 -27.03 -31.78 30.23
N ARG A 202 -28.25 -32.22 30.57
CA ARG A 202 -29.01 -31.67 31.70
C ARG A 202 -28.24 -31.84 33.00
N SER A 203 -27.70 -33.02 33.26
CA SER A 203 -26.90 -33.31 34.46
C SER A 203 -25.68 -32.40 34.58
N ILE A 204 -24.90 -32.26 33.50
CA ILE A 204 -23.72 -31.40 33.48
C ILE A 204 -24.11 -29.93 33.66
N GLY A 205 -25.05 -29.44 32.84
CA GLY A 205 -25.45 -28.04 32.83
C GLY A 205 -26.08 -27.62 34.15
N MET A 206 -26.98 -28.42 34.71
CA MET A 206 -27.65 -28.11 35.99
C MET A 206 -26.65 -28.09 37.13
N ARG A 207 -25.70 -29.04 37.19
CA ARG A 207 -24.70 -29.01 38.25
C ARG A 207 -23.82 -27.77 38.17
N LEU A 208 -23.34 -27.41 36.98
CA LEU A 208 -22.56 -26.18 36.77
C LEU A 208 -23.35 -24.92 37.14
N LEU A 209 -24.65 -24.87 36.82
CA LEU A 209 -25.52 -23.75 37.18
C LEU A 209 -25.68 -23.59 38.71
N HIS A 210 -25.64 -24.67 39.48
CA HIS A 210 -25.75 -24.60 40.95
C HIS A 210 -24.46 -24.21 41.65
N ILE A 211 -23.30 -24.30 41.00
CA ILE A 211 -22.01 -23.90 41.58
C ILE A 211 -21.96 -22.35 41.65
N PRO A 212 -21.87 -21.71 42.83
CA PRO A 212 -22.05 -20.26 42.98
C PRO A 212 -21.09 -19.41 42.15
N HIS A 213 -19.80 -19.75 42.11
CA HIS A 213 -18.76 -19.00 41.40
C HIS A 213 -18.80 -19.16 39.87
N ILE A 214 -19.50 -20.18 39.34
CA ILE A 214 -19.64 -20.36 37.88
C ILE A 214 -20.73 -19.44 37.33
N LEU A 215 -20.33 -18.47 36.51
CA LEU A 215 -21.20 -17.46 35.92
C LEU A 215 -21.48 -17.71 34.43
N LYS A 216 -20.58 -18.40 33.73
CA LYS A 216 -20.64 -18.62 32.28
C LYS A 216 -20.46 -20.10 31.97
N ILE A 217 -21.35 -20.63 31.14
CA ILE A 217 -21.28 -21.99 30.61
C ILE A 217 -21.33 -21.90 29.09
N ARG A 218 -20.33 -22.47 28.43
CA ARG A 218 -20.24 -22.52 26.97
C ARG A 218 -20.35 -23.97 26.52
N ILE A 219 -21.24 -24.25 25.60
CA ILE A 219 -21.46 -25.59 25.04
C ILE A 219 -20.88 -25.60 23.63
N ALA A 220 -19.75 -26.29 23.43
CA ALA A 220 -19.12 -26.43 22.12
C ALA A 220 -19.75 -27.57 21.30
N THR A 221 -20.25 -27.26 20.11
CA THR A 221 -20.77 -28.27 19.18
C THR A 221 -20.72 -27.83 17.71
N LYS A 222 -20.22 -28.70 16.83
CA LYS A 222 -20.31 -28.50 15.37
C LYS A 222 -21.64 -29.02 14.80
N GLY A 223 -22.47 -29.65 15.63
CA GLY A 223 -23.74 -30.27 15.27
C GLY A 223 -24.72 -29.36 14.53
N LEU A 224 -24.77 -28.05 14.83
CA LEU A 224 -25.60 -27.10 14.08
C LEU A 224 -25.18 -26.97 12.60
N ALA A 225 -23.89 -27.13 12.28
CA ALA A 225 -23.39 -27.10 10.90
C ALA A 225 -23.52 -28.47 10.21
N VAL A 226 -23.21 -29.56 10.91
CA VAL A 226 -23.13 -30.89 10.30
C VAL A 226 -24.43 -31.70 10.38
N CYS A 227 -25.30 -31.43 11.35
CA CYS A 227 -26.56 -32.15 11.53
C CYS A 227 -27.63 -31.26 12.20
N PRO A 228 -28.02 -30.13 11.56
CA PRO A 228 -29.01 -29.19 12.12
C PRO A 228 -30.37 -29.84 12.37
N SER A 229 -30.68 -30.95 11.68
CA SER A 229 -31.90 -31.75 11.84
C SER A 229 -32.22 -32.09 13.30
N ARG A 230 -31.22 -32.44 14.13
CA ARG A 230 -31.46 -32.75 15.54
C ARG A 230 -32.05 -31.58 16.33
N LEU A 231 -31.70 -30.35 15.98
CA LEU A 231 -32.19 -29.17 16.70
C LEU A 231 -33.66 -28.88 16.41
N ILE A 232 -34.15 -29.31 15.26
CA ILE A 232 -35.52 -29.08 14.80
C ILE A 232 -36.42 -30.32 14.95
N ASP A 233 -35.84 -31.49 15.22
CA ASP A 233 -36.58 -32.74 15.43
C ASP A 233 -37.42 -32.66 16.72
N PRO A 234 -38.75 -32.80 16.66
CA PRO A 234 -39.60 -32.76 17.85
C PRO A 234 -39.50 -34.02 18.72
N THR A 235 -38.89 -35.10 18.21
CA THR A 235 -38.78 -36.39 18.91
C THR A 235 -37.51 -36.50 19.76
N ASP A 236 -36.61 -35.52 19.70
CA ASP A 236 -35.35 -35.49 20.43
C ASP A 236 -35.29 -34.27 21.37
N GLU A 237 -35.08 -34.52 22.67
CA GLU A 237 -35.07 -33.46 23.69
C GLU A 237 -33.77 -32.66 23.77
N TRP A 238 -32.78 -32.91 22.90
CA TRP A 238 -31.47 -32.26 23.01
C TRP A 238 -31.58 -30.74 22.90
N ALA A 239 -32.32 -30.25 21.90
CA ALA A 239 -32.55 -28.81 21.73
C ALA A 239 -33.31 -28.22 22.93
N GLY A 240 -34.38 -28.89 23.35
CA GLY A 240 -35.19 -28.48 24.49
C GLY A 240 -34.37 -28.39 25.78
N THR A 241 -33.45 -29.34 26.00
CA THR A 241 -32.56 -29.33 27.16
C THR A 241 -31.58 -28.16 27.14
N VAL A 242 -30.98 -27.84 25.99
CA VAL A 242 -30.07 -26.68 25.89
C VAL A 242 -30.83 -25.36 26.05
N ILE A 243 -32.04 -25.27 25.49
CA ILE A 243 -32.94 -24.12 25.67
C ILE A 243 -33.30 -23.97 27.16
N ASP A 244 -33.70 -25.04 27.83
CA ASP A 244 -34.03 -25.03 29.25
C ASP A 244 -32.84 -24.60 30.12
N LEU A 245 -31.65 -25.16 29.89
CA LEU A 245 -30.42 -24.74 30.58
C LEU A 245 -30.12 -23.25 30.36
N SER A 246 -30.33 -22.73 29.14
CA SER A 246 -30.17 -21.31 28.86
C SER A 246 -31.20 -20.46 29.61
N ASN A 247 -32.45 -20.87 29.61
CA ASN A 247 -33.54 -20.19 30.31
C ASN A 247 -33.30 -20.16 31.83
N GLN A 248 -32.87 -21.28 32.41
CA GLN A 248 -32.52 -21.38 33.82
C GLN A 248 -31.29 -20.54 34.16
N GLY A 249 -30.25 -20.59 33.34
CA GLY A 249 -29.08 -19.71 33.46
C GLY A 249 -29.50 -18.25 33.53
N ARG A 250 -30.33 -17.79 32.59
CA ARG A 250 -30.84 -16.40 32.57
C ARG A 250 -31.61 -16.05 33.85
N LYS A 251 -32.46 -16.94 34.36
CA LYS A 251 -33.19 -16.74 35.65
C LYS A 251 -32.23 -16.61 36.84
N MET A 252 -31.11 -17.32 36.81
CA MET A 252 -30.09 -17.30 37.86
C MET A 252 -29.04 -16.19 37.66
N GLY A 253 -29.17 -15.33 36.63
CA GLY A 253 -28.17 -14.31 36.31
C GLY A 253 -26.88 -14.85 35.68
N LYS A 254 -26.90 -16.09 35.18
CA LYS A 254 -25.77 -16.79 34.55
C LYS A 254 -25.94 -16.86 33.04
N SER A 255 -24.84 -16.89 32.30
CA SER A 255 -24.85 -16.97 30.83
C SER A 255 -24.61 -18.41 30.37
N VAL A 256 -25.51 -18.95 29.54
CA VAL A 256 -25.31 -20.22 28.83
C VAL A 256 -25.39 -19.96 27.33
N ALA A 257 -24.32 -20.30 26.60
CA ALA A 257 -24.21 -20.04 25.17
C ALA A 257 -23.73 -21.28 24.40
N ILE A 258 -24.20 -21.42 23.15
CA ILE A 258 -23.71 -22.42 22.21
C ILE A 258 -22.56 -21.83 21.40
N HIS A 259 -21.44 -22.55 21.32
CA HIS A 259 -20.33 -22.23 20.44
C HIS A 259 -20.31 -23.25 19.30
N THR A 260 -20.53 -22.80 18.08
CA THR A 260 -20.60 -23.63 16.87
C THR A 260 -19.47 -23.35 15.89
N HIS A 261 -19.33 -24.17 14.84
CA HIS A 261 -18.16 -24.20 13.97
C HIS A 261 -18.56 -24.25 12.50
N PHE A 262 -18.74 -23.07 11.89
CA PHE A 262 -19.01 -22.90 10.47
C PHE A 262 -17.74 -22.37 9.81
N ASN A 263 -17.32 -23.02 8.74
CA ASN A 263 -16.09 -22.67 8.02
C ASN A 263 -16.36 -22.15 6.62
N HIS A 264 -17.50 -22.51 6.01
CA HIS A 264 -17.82 -22.09 4.65
C HIS A 264 -19.30 -21.67 4.50
N PRO A 265 -19.63 -20.64 3.70
CA PRO A 265 -21.01 -20.17 3.53
C PRO A 265 -21.99 -21.26 3.06
N ARG A 266 -21.52 -22.27 2.31
CA ARG A 266 -22.35 -23.40 1.82
C ARG A 266 -22.85 -24.32 2.94
N GLU A 267 -22.22 -24.30 4.11
CA GLU A 267 -22.71 -25.04 5.27
C GLU A 267 -24.00 -24.43 5.84
N ILE A 268 -24.29 -23.16 5.51
CA ILE A 268 -25.50 -22.46 5.95
C ILE A 268 -26.63 -22.73 4.95
N THR A 269 -27.51 -23.66 5.31
CA THR A 269 -28.69 -24.07 4.54
C THR A 269 -29.99 -23.54 5.14
N TRP A 270 -31.12 -23.75 4.45
CA TRP A 270 -32.45 -23.44 5.01
C TRP A 270 -32.76 -24.28 6.27
N ILE A 271 -32.29 -25.54 6.36
CA ILE A 271 -32.43 -26.38 7.56
C ILE A 271 -31.65 -25.77 8.73
N THR A 272 -30.42 -25.33 8.46
CA THR A 272 -29.56 -24.64 9.43
C THR A 272 -30.21 -23.34 9.92
N ARG A 273 -30.80 -22.56 9.01
CA ARG A 273 -31.55 -21.34 9.32
C ARG A 273 -32.74 -21.64 10.23
N LYS A 274 -33.50 -22.71 9.96
CA LYS A 274 -34.64 -23.12 10.79
C LYS A 274 -34.18 -23.50 12.21
N ALA A 275 -33.07 -24.23 12.32
CA ALA A 275 -32.46 -24.57 13.62
C ALA A 275 -31.96 -23.32 14.37
N ALA A 276 -31.25 -22.43 13.69
CA ALA A 276 -30.75 -21.17 14.26
C ALA A 276 -31.90 -20.26 14.71
N ARG A 277 -32.96 -20.13 13.90
CA ARG A 277 -34.16 -19.36 14.24
C ARG A 277 -34.84 -19.89 15.49
N LYS A 278 -35.02 -21.21 15.61
CA LYS A 278 -35.61 -21.84 16.82
C LYS A 278 -34.81 -21.50 18.08
N LEU A 279 -33.48 -21.54 18.01
CA LEU A 279 -32.62 -21.18 19.14
C LEU A 279 -32.71 -19.68 19.47
N PHE A 280 -32.77 -18.82 18.45
CA PHE A 280 -32.88 -17.38 18.61
C PHE A 280 -34.22 -16.95 19.21
N GLU A 281 -35.34 -17.53 18.76
CA GLU A 281 -36.69 -17.27 19.29
C GLU A 281 -36.79 -17.59 20.79
N GLU A 282 -36.06 -18.59 21.25
CA GLU A 282 -35.96 -19.00 22.66
C GLU A 282 -34.90 -18.21 23.48
N GLY A 283 -34.24 -17.24 22.85
CA GLY A 283 -33.22 -16.40 23.47
C GLY A 283 -31.88 -17.08 23.73
N VAL A 284 -31.60 -18.22 23.08
CA VAL A 284 -30.30 -18.91 23.20
C VAL A 284 -29.24 -18.13 22.42
N THR A 285 -28.16 -17.76 23.10
CA THR A 285 -27.01 -17.10 22.44
C THR A 285 -26.18 -18.13 21.69
N VAL A 286 -25.97 -17.92 20.39
CA VAL A 286 -25.14 -18.77 19.54
C VAL A 286 -23.97 -17.96 18.97
N ARG A 287 -22.76 -18.50 19.12
CA ARG A 287 -21.50 -17.90 18.66
C ARG A 287 -20.78 -18.84 17.71
N ASN A 288 -20.07 -18.30 16.72
CA ASN A 288 -19.33 -19.09 15.74
C ASN A 288 -17.81 -18.99 15.89
N GLN A 289 -17.15 -20.15 15.82
CA GLN A 289 -15.72 -20.32 15.82
C GLN A 289 -15.31 -20.93 14.48
N THR A 290 -14.91 -20.08 13.55
CA THR A 290 -14.36 -20.44 12.25
C THR A 290 -12.89 -20.79 12.40
N VAL A 291 -12.40 -21.77 11.64
CA VAL A 291 -10.97 -22.00 11.45
C VAL A 291 -10.60 -21.55 10.04
N LEU A 292 -9.53 -20.77 9.92
CA LEU A 292 -8.95 -20.36 8.64
C LEU A 292 -8.23 -21.55 8.01
N LEU A 293 -8.74 -22.01 6.88
CA LEU A 293 -8.32 -23.22 6.19
C LEU A 293 -8.00 -22.90 4.73
N ASN A 294 -6.81 -23.29 4.29
CA ASN A 294 -6.32 -23.09 2.94
C ASN A 294 -7.23 -23.80 1.90
N GLY A 295 -7.68 -23.07 0.89
CA GLY A 295 -8.60 -23.56 -0.14
C GLY A 295 -10.01 -23.86 0.34
N VAL A 296 -10.38 -23.41 1.54
CA VAL A 296 -11.75 -23.49 2.07
C VAL A 296 -12.31 -22.09 2.27
N ASN A 297 -11.60 -21.23 3.02
CA ASN A 297 -12.11 -19.90 3.39
C ASN A 297 -11.00 -18.85 3.53
N ASN A 298 -9.82 -19.10 2.93
CA ASN A 298 -8.67 -18.20 3.01
C ASN A 298 -8.68 -17.04 2.01
N ASP A 299 -9.82 -16.76 1.39
CA ASP A 299 -10.04 -15.59 0.56
C ASP A 299 -11.05 -14.61 1.19
N VAL A 300 -10.87 -13.32 0.91
CA VAL A 300 -11.69 -12.23 1.48
C VAL A 300 -13.17 -12.41 1.12
N ALA A 301 -13.48 -12.81 -0.12
CA ALA A 301 -14.87 -12.87 -0.59
C ALA A 301 -15.65 -13.96 0.16
N THR A 302 -15.08 -15.15 0.31
CA THR A 302 -15.67 -16.27 1.05
C THR A 302 -15.83 -15.95 2.52
N MET A 303 -14.79 -15.42 3.17
CA MET A 303 -14.86 -15.08 4.60
C MET A 303 -15.88 -13.96 4.87
N MET A 304 -15.92 -12.90 4.05
CA MET A 304 -16.96 -11.87 4.15
C MET A 304 -18.36 -12.44 3.95
N SER A 305 -18.53 -13.33 2.98
CA SER A 305 -19.81 -14.01 2.72
C SER A 305 -20.25 -14.83 3.92
N LEU A 306 -19.33 -15.57 4.56
CA LEU A 306 -19.59 -16.37 5.74
C LEU A 306 -20.07 -15.50 6.91
N ILE A 307 -19.33 -14.43 7.20
CA ILE A 307 -19.67 -13.47 8.27
C ILE A 307 -21.06 -12.87 8.03
N LYS A 308 -21.36 -12.45 6.80
CA LYS A 308 -22.68 -11.90 6.45
C LYS A 308 -23.79 -12.93 6.59
N HIS A 309 -23.57 -14.17 6.18
CA HIS A 309 -24.57 -15.24 6.31
C HIS A 309 -24.82 -15.62 7.77
N LEU A 310 -23.77 -15.73 8.60
CA LEU A 310 -23.91 -15.95 10.04
C LEU A 310 -24.71 -14.82 10.70
N SER A 311 -24.41 -13.58 10.32
CA SER A 311 -25.16 -12.41 10.79
C SER A 311 -26.62 -12.44 10.38
N ALA A 312 -26.94 -12.89 9.17
CA ALA A 312 -28.32 -12.97 8.69
C ALA A 312 -29.17 -14.02 9.45
N ILE A 313 -28.54 -14.99 10.11
CA ILE A 313 -29.22 -16.03 10.91
C ILE A 313 -29.04 -15.85 12.42
N ASN A 314 -28.66 -14.64 12.87
CA ASN A 314 -28.44 -14.28 14.28
C ASN A 314 -27.40 -15.14 15.01
N ILE A 315 -26.40 -15.64 14.30
CA ILE A 315 -25.23 -16.28 14.90
C ILE A 315 -24.10 -15.25 14.95
N GLN A 316 -23.56 -15.00 16.15
CA GLN A 316 -22.48 -14.03 16.34
C GLN A 316 -21.14 -14.63 15.88
N PRO A 317 -20.46 -14.06 14.87
CA PRO A 317 -19.08 -14.44 14.55
C PRO A 317 -18.18 -14.08 15.73
N TYR A 318 -17.53 -15.07 16.34
CA TYR A 318 -16.79 -14.88 17.59
C TYR A 318 -15.28 -14.96 17.37
N TYR A 319 -14.80 -16.05 16.78
CA TYR A 319 -13.38 -16.22 16.44
C TYR A 319 -13.19 -16.73 15.03
N VAL A 320 -12.13 -16.22 14.38
CA VAL A 320 -11.47 -16.89 13.25
C VAL A 320 -10.10 -17.35 13.75
N PHE A 321 -9.94 -18.66 13.91
CA PHE A 321 -8.71 -19.29 14.37
C PHE A 321 -7.75 -19.49 13.21
N GLN A 322 -6.49 -19.12 13.39
CA GLN A 322 -5.41 -19.71 12.61
C GLN A 322 -5.45 -21.24 12.78
N CYS A 323 -5.27 -21.98 11.68
CA CYS A 323 -5.21 -23.44 11.75
C CYS A 323 -4.03 -23.88 12.63
N ASP A 324 -4.35 -24.62 13.70
CA ASP A 324 -3.38 -25.12 14.67
C ASP A 324 -2.43 -26.16 14.04
N MET A 325 -1.26 -26.36 14.66
CA MET A 325 -0.34 -27.40 14.23
C MET A 325 -0.89 -28.75 14.66
N VAL A 326 -1.48 -29.49 13.72
CA VAL A 326 -2.02 -30.84 13.93
C VAL A 326 -1.41 -31.77 12.89
N LYS A 327 -1.14 -33.01 13.31
CA LYS A 327 -0.53 -34.02 12.46
C LYS A 327 -1.41 -34.34 11.24
N GLY A 328 -0.81 -34.27 10.05
CA GLY A 328 -1.40 -34.68 8.77
C GLY A 328 -2.34 -33.66 8.13
N VAL A 329 -2.32 -32.39 8.58
CA VAL A 329 -3.18 -31.31 8.04
C VAL A 329 -2.40 -30.04 7.68
N GLU A 330 -1.08 -30.14 7.48
CA GLU A 330 -0.23 -28.99 7.14
C GLU A 330 -0.67 -28.32 5.83
N ASP A 331 -1.24 -29.08 4.89
CA ASP A 331 -1.78 -28.56 3.62
C ASP A 331 -2.98 -27.61 3.78
N MET A 332 -3.69 -27.72 4.91
CA MET A 332 -4.82 -26.85 5.27
C MET A 332 -4.39 -25.61 6.06
N ARG A 333 -3.13 -25.55 6.52
CA ARG A 333 -2.63 -24.36 7.21
C ARG A 333 -2.35 -23.25 6.21
N THR A 334 -2.52 -22.02 6.70
CA THR A 334 -2.18 -20.80 5.98
C THR A 334 -0.98 -20.13 6.64
N PRO A 335 -0.16 -19.38 5.90
CA PRO A 335 0.84 -18.50 6.49
C PRO A 335 0.17 -17.38 7.30
N LEU A 336 0.86 -16.89 8.34
CA LEU A 336 0.31 -15.89 9.26
C LEU A 336 -0.08 -14.56 8.57
N HIS A 337 0.57 -14.19 7.47
CA HIS A 337 0.22 -12.96 6.75
C HIS A 337 -1.19 -13.02 6.13
N GLU A 338 -1.72 -14.21 5.81
CA GLU A 338 -3.07 -14.36 5.26
C GLU A 338 -4.12 -13.97 6.29
N ILE A 339 -3.99 -14.43 7.54
CA ILE A 339 -4.94 -14.07 8.60
C ILE A 339 -4.91 -12.56 8.88
N LEU A 340 -3.72 -11.93 8.84
CA LEU A 340 -3.56 -10.48 9.02
C LEU A 340 -4.17 -9.67 7.86
N THR A 341 -4.00 -10.16 6.63
CA THR A 341 -4.57 -9.53 5.42
C THR A 341 -6.09 -9.63 5.41
N LEU A 342 -6.64 -10.81 5.78
CA LEU A 342 -8.09 -10.98 5.92
C LEU A 342 -8.64 -10.06 6.99
N GLU A 343 -7.98 -9.99 8.14
CA GLU A 343 -8.39 -9.17 9.26
C GLU A 343 -8.43 -7.68 8.91
N SER A 344 -7.39 -7.15 8.25
CA SER A 344 -7.28 -5.73 7.88
C SER A 344 -8.38 -5.29 6.89
N VAL A 345 -8.76 -6.17 5.96
CA VAL A 345 -9.80 -5.89 4.98
C VAL A 345 -11.21 -6.09 5.56
N ILE A 346 -11.41 -7.10 6.41
CA ILE A 346 -12.73 -7.41 6.98
C ILE A 346 -13.10 -6.41 8.07
N ARG A 347 -12.12 -5.95 8.86
CA ARG A 347 -12.31 -4.89 9.85
C ARG A 347 -12.66 -3.59 9.13
N GLY A 348 -13.76 -2.96 9.51
CA GLY A 348 -14.32 -1.78 8.82
C GLY A 348 -15.22 -2.09 7.62
N SER A 349 -15.13 -3.29 7.03
CA SER A 349 -16.02 -3.72 5.93
C SER A 349 -17.30 -4.41 6.41
N THR A 350 -17.33 -4.87 7.66
CA THR A 350 -18.48 -5.54 8.29
C THR A 350 -19.01 -4.73 9.48
N THR A 351 -20.25 -4.99 9.89
CA THR A 351 -20.83 -4.35 11.08
C THR A 351 -20.01 -4.69 12.32
N GLY A 352 -19.54 -3.67 13.05
CA GLY A 352 -18.50 -3.84 14.08
C GLY A 352 -18.76 -4.91 15.14
N PHE A 353 -20.00 -5.05 15.64
CA PHE A 353 -20.33 -6.08 16.65
C PHE A 353 -20.44 -7.51 16.08
N MET A 354 -20.44 -7.65 14.76
CA MET A 354 -20.43 -8.93 14.02
C MET A 354 -19.07 -9.22 13.40
N THR A 355 -18.07 -8.37 13.60
CA THR A 355 -16.70 -8.63 13.18
C THR A 355 -16.07 -9.62 14.17
N PRO A 356 -15.65 -10.82 13.72
CA PRO A 356 -15.01 -11.79 14.60
C PRO A 356 -13.61 -11.31 14.99
N ASN A 357 -13.12 -11.82 16.13
CA ASN A 357 -11.71 -11.65 16.48
C ASN A 357 -10.87 -12.70 15.74
N PHE A 358 -9.85 -12.24 15.01
CA PHE A 358 -8.88 -13.13 14.40
C PHE A 358 -7.83 -13.50 15.44
N VAL A 359 -7.59 -14.79 15.63
CA VAL A 359 -6.79 -15.28 16.75
C VAL A 359 -5.86 -16.42 16.34
N VAL A 360 -4.69 -16.44 16.96
CA VAL A 360 -3.70 -17.51 16.86
C VAL A 360 -3.57 -18.16 18.22
N ASN A 361 -3.70 -19.48 18.30
CA ASN A 361 -3.29 -20.22 19.49
C ASN A 361 -1.77 -20.38 19.44
N LEU A 362 -1.08 -19.83 20.43
CA LEU A 362 0.37 -20.02 20.52
C LEU A 362 0.68 -21.47 20.95
N PRO A 363 1.66 -22.13 20.30
CA PRO A 363 2.14 -23.44 20.74
C PRO A 363 2.66 -23.43 22.18
N GLY A 364 2.63 -24.60 22.84
CA GLY A 364 3.17 -24.78 24.19
C GLY A 364 2.35 -24.06 25.29
N GLY A 365 1.04 -23.98 25.15
CA GLY A 365 0.17 -23.42 26.19
C GLY A 365 0.08 -21.89 26.23
N GLY A 366 0.71 -21.15 25.31
CA GLY A 366 0.76 -19.68 25.33
C GLY A 366 -0.59 -18.95 25.18
N GLY A 367 -1.65 -19.69 24.88
CA GLY A 367 -3.03 -19.22 24.81
C GLY A 367 -3.39 -18.51 23.51
N LYS A 368 -4.60 -17.95 23.48
CA LYS A 368 -5.18 -17.24 22.33
C LYS A 368 -4.64 -15.82 22.27
N ARG A 369 -3.99 -15.45 21.18
CA ARG A 369 -3.52 -14.08 20.90
C ARG A 369 -4.26 -13.51 19.71
N LEU A 370 -4.59 -12.23 19.77
CA LEU A 370 -5.19 -11.53 18.65
C LEU A 370 -4.16 -11.42 17.52
N ALA A 371 -4.55 -11.84 16.33
CA ALA A 371 -3.85 -11.51 15.09
C ALA A 371 -4.54 -10.27 14.53
N CYS A 372 -3.97 -9.11 14.79
CA CYS A 372 -4.51 -7.84 14.34
C CYS A 372 -3.46 -7.10 13.53
N SER A 373 -3.90 -6.41 12.48
CA SER A 373 -3.10 -5.50 11.68
C SER A 373 -2.91 -4.12 12.33
N ASP A 374 -3.30 -3.97 13.60
CA ASP A 374 -3.07 -2.75 14.38
C ASP A 374 -1.57 -2.43 14.42
N ALA A 375 -1.16 -1.53 13.55
CA ALA A 375 0.07 -0.77 13.72
C ALA A 375 -0.27 0.32 14.74
N THR A 376 0.27 0.22 15.96
CA THR A 376 0.27 1.41 16.82
C THR A 376 1.16 2.48 16.20
N ILE A 377 0.93 3.74 16.58
CA ILE A 377 1.78 4.87 16.15
C ILE A 377 3.25 4.57 16.49
N ASP A 378 3.50 3.86 17.58
CA ASP A 378 4.83 3.44 18.03
C ASP A 378 5.41 2.27 17.21
N ASP A 379 4.57 1.35 16.71
CA ASP A 379 5.00 0.23 15.85
C ASP A 379 5.50 0.71 14.48
N LEU A 380 4.87 1.75 13.93
CA LEU A 380 5.30 2.41 12.68
C LEU A 380 6.72 3.00 12.78
N ALA A 381 7.11 3.42 13.99
CA ALA A 381 8.40 4.02 14.28
C ALA A 381 9.49 2.99 14.63
N SER A 382 9.13 1.83 15.20
CA SER A 382 10.08 0.90 15.83
C SER A 382 10.31 -0.41 15.08
N LEU A 383 9.34 -0.90 14.30
CA LEU A 383 9.48 -2.18 13.59
C LEU A 383 10.38 -2.03 12.35
N GLN A 384 11.09 -3.11 12.03
CA GLN A 384 11.93 -3.16 10.84
C GLN A 384 11.05 -3.11 9.59
N HIS A 385 11.15 -2.02 8.81
CA HIS A 385 10.44 -1.87 7.54
C HIS A 385 10.94 -2.96 6.58
N THR A 386 10.14 -3.99 6.33
CA THR A 386 10.43 -4.99 5.28
C THR A 386 9.99 -4.42 3.94
N PRO A 387 10.84 -4.44 2.89
CA PRO A 387 10.48 -3.92 1.58
C PRO A 387 9.33 -4.73 0.99
N ASP A 388 8.22 -4.07 0.73
CA ASP A 388 7.11 -4.64 -0.02
C ASP A 388 7.52 -4.87 -1.48
N THR A 389 6.86 -5.82 -2.15
CA THR A 389 7.08 -6.08 -3.57
C THR A 389 6.58 -4.90 -4.40
N ILE A 390 7.49 -4.26 -5.14
CA ILE A 390 7.13 -3.13 -6.01
C ILE A 390 6.27 -3.67 -7.17
N PRO A 391 5.00 -3.22 -7.32
CA PRO A 391 4.17 -3.68 -8.42
C PRO A 391 4.83 -3.39 -9.77
N PRO A 392 4.71 -4.29 -10.77
CA PRO A 392 5.29 -4.07 -12.11
C PRO A 392 4.82 -2.76 -12.77
N THR A 393 3.63 -2.28 -12.39
CA THR A 393 3.07 -0.99 -12.78
C THR A 393 3.95 0.20 -12.39
N VAL A 394 4.64 0.13 -11.24
CA VAL A 394 5.54 1.20 -10.77
C VAL A 394 6.79 1.26 -11.65
N TRP A 395 7.33 0.11 -12.05
CA TRP A 395 8.46 0.06 -12.99
C TRP A 395 8.10 0.65 -14.36
N LEU A 396 6.87 0.42 -14.84
CA LEU A 396 6.39 1.05 -16.06
C LEU A 396 6.33 2.58 -15.92
N ILE A 397 5.80 3.10 -14.80
CA ILE A 397 5.78 4.55 -14.52
C ILE A 397 7.21 5.11 -14.44
N ALA A 398 8.12 4.41 -13.77
CA ALA A 398 9.52 4.81 -13.66
C ALA A 398 10.21 4.85 -15.04
N PHE A 399 9.98 3.85 -15.89
CA PHE A 399 10.50 3.81 -17.25
C PHE A 399 9.97 4.97 -18.10
N THR A 400 8.66 5.25 -18.04
CA THR A 400 8.06 6.38 -18.77
C THR A 400 8.58 7.72 -18.26
N GLY A 401 8.74 7.88 -16.94
CA GLY A 401 9.38 9.07 -16.36
C GLY A 401 10.83 9.23 -16.82
N ALA A 402 11.59 8.14 -16.89
CA ALA A 402 12.96 8.14 -17.41
C ALA A 402 12.99 8.50 -18.91
N ALA A 403 12.10 7.95 -19.73
CA ALA A 403 11.97 8.26 -21.15
C ALA A 403 11.60 9.74 -21.37
N GLN A 404 10.71 10.29 -20.55
CA GLN A 404 10.36 11.72 -20.57
C GLN A 404 11.56 12.61 -20.26
N ARG A 405 12.34 12.28 -19.22
CA ARG A 405 13.55 13.02 -18.85
C ARG A 405 14.63 12.90 -19.91
N PHE A 406 14.80 11.70 -20.48
CA PHE A 406 15.73 11.46 -21.59
C PHE A 406 15.40 12.33 -22.80
N ALA A 407 14.12 12.41 -23.20
CA ALA A 407 13.70 13.26 -24.30
C ALA A 407 13.95 14.76 -24.01
N PHE A 408 13.62 15.23 -22.81
CA PHE A 408 13.79 16.65 -22.45
C PHE A 408 15.26 17.07 -22.40
N TYR A 409 16.10 16.34 -21.68
CA TYR A 409 17.53 16.68 -21.55
C TYR A 409 18.32 16.37 -22.83
N GLY A 410 17.93 15.33 -23.57
CA GLY A 410 18.56 15.00 -24.86
C GLY A 410 18.36 16.07 -25.94
N ILE A 411 17.34 16.93 -25.80
CA ILE A 411 17.01 17.98 -26.76
C ILE A 411 17.52 19.35 -26.32
N THR A 412 17.37 19.70 -25.05
CA THR A 412 17.71 21.05 -24.53
C THR A 412 19.20 21.37 -24.60
N VAL A 413 20.07 20.35 -24.51
CA VAL A 413 21.53 20.54 -24.53
C VAL A 413 22.05 20.88 -25.94
N PRO A 414 21.76 20.10 -27.01
CA PRO A 414 22.19 20.45 -28.38
C PRO A 414 21.54 21.72 -28.95
N TRP A 415 20.39 22.12 -28.41
CA TRP A 415 19.61 23.27 -28.87
C TRP A 415 20.37 24.60 -28.76
N GLN A 416 21.14 24.80 -27.68
CA GLN A 416 21.92 26.03 -27.48
C GLN A 416 22.99 26.20 -28.57
N ASN A 417 23.72 25.14 -28.90
CA ASN A 417 24.76 25.16 -29.92
C ASN A 417 24.22 25.36 -31.33
N TYR A 418 23.04 24.79 -31.61
CA TYR A 418 22.37 24.93 -32.90
C TYR A 418 22.07 26.40 -33.24
N LEU A 419 21.56 27.15 -32.26
CA LEU A 419 21.23 28.56 -32.40
C LEU A 419 22.50 29.43 -32.46
N GLN A 420 23.49 29.13 -31.61
CA GLN A 420 24.67 29.99 -31.41
C GLN A 420 25.70 29.90 -32.54
N ASN A 421 26.06 28.70 -32.98
CA ASN A 421 27.22 28.48 -33.86
C ASN A 421 26.83 28.41 -35.35
N PRO A 422 27.71 28.86 -36.28
CA PRO A 422 27.50 28.71 -37.73
C PRO A 422 27.81 27.27 -38.23
N PRO A 423 27.33 26.89 -39.43
CA PRO A 423 27.60 25.58 -40.02
C PRO A 423 29.07 25.42 -40.44
N GLY A 424 29.62 24.21 -40.29
CA GLY A 424 30.95 23.83 -40.82
C GLY A 424 32.02 23.43 -39.80
N ASN A 425 31.90 23.79 -38.51
CA ASN A 425 32.90 23.38 -37.50
C ASN A 425 32.60 21.97 -36.91
N PRO A 426 33.54 21.01 -36.94
CA PRO A 426 33.35 19.69 -36.33
C PRO A 426 33.52 19.64 -34.81
N LEU A 427 34.23 20.59 -34.18
CA LEU A 427 34.40 20.65 -32.72
C LEU A 427 33.27 21.41 -32.00
N SER A 428 32.66 22.40 -32.66
CA SER A 428 31.51 23.16 -32.15
C SER A 428 30.40 23.21 -33.23
N PRO A 429 29.58 22.15 -33.37
CA PRO A 429 28.56 22.08 -34.40
C PRO A 429 27.44 23.12 -34.17
N GLY A 430 27.04 23.85 -35.21
CA GLY A 430 25.85 24.71 -35.22
C GLY A 430 25.29 24.90 -36.63
N ALA A 431 24.22 25.68 -36.77
CA ALA A 431 23.59 25.94 -38.08
C ALA A 431 23.11 27.38 -38.30
N LEU A 432 22.56 28.04 -37.27
CA LEU A 432 21.93 29.35 -37.45
C LEU A 432 22.89 30.53 -37.25
N GLY A 433 23.96 30.37 -36.45
CA GLY A 433 24.98 31.41 -36.25
C GLY A 433 24.45 32.72 -35.65
N LEU A 434 23.38 32.69 -34.85
CA LEU A 434 22.68 33.89 -34.33
C LEU A 434 23.45 34.63 -33.23
N GLY A 435 24.60 34.08 -32.81
CA GLY A 435 25.40 34.60 -31.71
C GLY A 435 24.85 34.24 -30.32
N GLN A 436 25.71 34.36 -29.31
CA GLN A 436 25.45 33.89 -27.95
C GLN A 436 24.26 34.59 -27.27
N SER A 437 24.13 35.91 -27.42
CA SER A 437 23.06 36.70 -26.81
C SER A 437 21.68 36.29 -27.33
N THR A 438 21.53 36.13 -28.65
CA THR A 438 20.25 35.77 -29.29
C THR A 438 19.87 34.33 -28.97
N ALA A 439 20.84 33.40 -29.02
CA ALA A 439 20.63 31.99 -28.69
C ALA A 439 20.13 31.81 -27.25
N THR A 440 20.78 32.48 -26.29
CA THR A 440 20.41 32.45 -24.87
C THR A 440 19.00 33.02 -24.62
N THR A 441 18.64 34.09 -25.34
CA THR A 441 17.30 34.70 -25.24
C THR A 441 16.21 33.74 -25.74
N ILE A 442 16.45 33.07 -26.88
CA ILE A 442 15.52 32.09 -27.45
C ILE A 442 15.39 30.86 -26.54
N ASN A 443 16.49 30.35 -25.97
CA ASN A 443 16.42 29.20 -25.05
C ASN A 443 15.65 29.53 -23.77
N ASN A 444 15.87 30.71 -23.19
CA ASN A 444 15.10 31.15 -22.02
C ASN A 444 13.60 31.35 -22.36
N ALA A 445 13.26 31.80 -23.57
CA ALA A 445 11.88 31.87 -24.02
C ALA A 445 11.24 30.46 -24.12
N PHE A 446 11.96 29.48 -24.65
CA PHE A 446 11.51 28.09 -24.68
C PHE A 446 11.23 27.53 -23.28
N LEU A 447 12.17 27.72 -22.33
CA LEU A 447 12.00 27.30 -20.94
C LEU A 447 10.81 27.97 -20.27
N PHE A 448 10.61 29.27 -20.50
CA PHE A 448 9.45 30.01 -19.99
C PHE A 448 8.12 29.38 -20.44
N PHE A 449 7.97 29.13 -21.74
CA PHE A 449 6.75 28.50 -22.27
C PHE A 449 6.58 27.06 -21.80
N SER A 450 7.67 26.30 -21.69
CA SER A 450 7.65 24.91 -21.21
C SER A 450 7.11 24.82 -19.78
N TYR A 451 7.66 25.63 -18.86
CA TYR A 451 7.21 25.68 -17.47
C TYR A 451 5.78 26.20 -17.35
N LEU A 452 5.39 27.24 -18.10
CA LEU A 452 4.04 27.80 -18.05
C LEU A 452 2.98 26.81 -18.56
N ALA A 453 3.28 26.05 -19.62
CA ALA A 453 2.37 25.04 -20.17
C ALA A 453 2.05 23.94 -19.14
N THR A 454 3.02 23.55 -18.29
CA THR A 454 2.79 22.51 -17.27
C THR A 454 1.69 22.89 -16.26
N ILE A 455 1.55 24.17 -15.95
CA ILE A 455 0.52 24.69 -15.03
C ILE A 455 -0.87 24.52 -15.64
N LEU A 456 -1.03 24.87 -16.92
CA LEU A 456 -2.31 24.77 -17.63
C LEU A 456 -2.79 23.32 -17.72
N PHE A 457 -1.88 22.39 -18.03
CA PHE A 457 -2.22 20.96 -18.09
C PHE A 457 -2.45 20.33 -16.73
N ALA A 458 -1.77 20.77 -15.67
CA ALA A 458 -2.06 20.34 -14.31
C ALA A 458 -3.50 20.71 -13.90
N VAL A 459 -3.93 21.93 -14.21
CA VAL A 459 -5.31 22.40 -13.93
C VAL A 459 -6.34 21.57 -14.70
N ALA A 460 -6.09 21.34 -16.00
CA ALA A 460 -6.96 20.54 -16.86
C ALA A 460 -7.05 19.07 -16.40
N SER A 461 -5.94 18.53 -15.85
CA SER A 461 -5.87 17.19 -15.29
C SER A 461 -6.80 16.98 -14.13
N ASP A 462 -6.71 17.87 -13.15
CA ASP A 462 -7.42 17.73 -11.89
C ASP A 462 -8.91 18.06 -12.05
N SER A 463 -9.25 18.92 -13.02
CA SER A 463 -10.61 19.43 -13.18
C SER A 463 -11.46 18.62 -14.16
N TRP A 464 -10.94 18.25 -15.34
CA TRP A 464 -11.78 17.84 -16.48
C TRP A 464 -11.44 16.47 -17.06
N LEU A 465 -10.16 16.13 -17.16
CA LEU A 465 -9.72 14.97 -17.96
C LEU A 465 -9.41 13.73 -17.10
N GLY A 466 -9.15 13.92 -15.80
CA GLY A 466 -8.64 12.89 -14.90
C GLY A 466 -7.16 12.60 -15.17
N ARG A 467 -6.47 12.05 -14.16
CA ARG A 467 -5.00 11.87 -14.18
C ARG A 467 -4.50 11.04 -15.35
N TYR A 468 -5.21 9.96 -15.71
CA TYR A 468 -4.78 9.04 -16.77
C TYR A 468 -4.85 9.66 -18.18
N LYS A 469 -5.97 10.29 -18.54
CA LYS A 469 -6.11 10.92 -19.87
C LYS A 469 -5.13 12.09 -19.99
N THR A 470 -4.90 12.82 -18.91
CA THR A 470 -3.97 13.95 -18.92
C THR A 470 -2.53 13.51 -18.98
N LEU A 471 -2.17 12.39 -18.34
CA LEU A 471 -0.87 11.79 -18.52
C LEU A 471 -0.66 11.41 -20.00
N LEU A 472 -1.62 10.73 -20.63
CA LEU A 472 -1.55 10.40 -22.06
C LEU A 472 -1.47 11.64 -22.97
N ILE A 473 -2.29 12.66 -22.70
CA ILE A 473 -2.28 13.92 -23.46
C ILE A 473 -0.96 14.66 -23.22
N SER A 474 -0.45 14.70 -21.99
CA SER A 474 0.83 15.34 -21.68
C SER A 474 2.00 14.61 -22.34
N LEU A 475 1.99 13.27 -22.38
CA LEU A 475 2.95 12.47 -23.14
C LEU A 475 2.83 12.75 -24.64
N MET A 476 1.62 12.82 -25.18
CA MET A 476 1.39 13.17 -26.59
C MET A 476 1.82 14.61 -26.90
N MET A 477 1.57 15.56 -26.00
CA MET A 477 1.98 16.95 -26.11
C MET A 477 3.48 17.15 -25.94
N ILE A 478 4.14 16.37 -25.09
CA ILE A 478 5.61 16.34 -24.99
C ILE A 478 6.20 15.76 -26.26
N ASN A 479 5.57 14.76 -26.88
CA ASN A 479 5.96 14.31 -28.22
C ASN A 479 5.77 15.40 -29.28
N ILE A 480 4.66 16.13 -29.24
CA ILE A 480 4.39 17.27 -30.13
C ILE A 480 5.34 18.46 -29.84
N ALA A 481 5.74 18.68 -28.59
CA ALA A 481 6.73 19.67 -28.20
C ALA A 481 8.16 19.23 -28.57
N ALA A 482 8.46 17.93 -28.51
CA ALA A 482 9.68 17.36 -29.07
C ALA A 482 9.70 17.44 -30.61
N LEU A 483 8.53 17.46 -31.26
CA LEU A 483 8.39 17.80 -32.68
C LEU A 483 8.59 19.30 -32.95
N SER A 484 8.41 20.19 -31.94
CA SER A 484 8.68 21.63 -32.08
C SER A 484 10.17 21.94 -32.19
N THR A 485 11.05 21.04 -31.72
CA THR A 485 12.46 21.03 -32.10
C THR A 485 12.65 20.38 -33.46
N LEU A 486 12.14 21.04 -34.51
CA LEU A 486 12.55 20.94 -35.92
C LEU A 486 14.08 21.15 -36.15
N ALA A 487 14.86 21.02 -35.07
CA ALA A 487 16.30 20.98 -34.92
C ALA A 487 16.78 19.64 -34.34
N THR A 488 16.31 18.59 -34.96
CA THR A 488 17.00 17.32 -35.18
C THR A 488 18.08 17.51 -36.26
N THR A 489 18.76 18.65 -36.14
CA THR A 489 19.68 19.27 -37.08
C THR A 489 21.10 18.72 -36.99
N SER A 490 21.31 17.79 -36.06
CA SER A 490 22.61 17.14 -35.86
C SER A 490 22.68 15.72 -36.43
N LEU A 491 21.53 15.07 -36.64
CA LEU A 491 21.45 13.82 -37.42
C LEU A 491 21.20 14.13 -38.90
N GLU A 492 20.66 15.31 -39.19
CA GLU A 492 20.81 16.03 -40.47
C GLU A 492 22.28 16.16 -40.90
N LYS A 493 23.20 16.55 -39.99
CA LYS A 493 24.61 16.81 -40.36
C LYS A 493 25.37 15.58 -40.85
N ARG A 494 24.91 14.35 -40.57
CA ARG A 494 25.64 13.10 -40.90
C ARG A 494 24.86 12.06 -41.71
N ILE A 495 23.52 12.09 -41.72
CA ILE A 495 22.66 11.08 -42.42
C ILE A 495 21.43 11.74 -43.09
N GLY A 496 20.73 12.65 -42.40
CA GLY A 496 19.52 13.34 -42.88
C GLY A 496 18.47 13.56 -41.77
N PHE A 497 17.63 14.60 -41.92
CA PHE A 497 16.69 15.09 -40.90
C PHE A 497 15.74 14.04 -40.29
N TRP A 498 15.31 13.02 -41.04
CA TRP A 498 14.27 12.09 -40.59
C TRP A 498 14.67 11.20 -39.39
N ALA A 499 15.96 10.84 -39.27
CA ALA A 499 16.40 9.86 -38.29
C ALA A 499 16.59 10.43 -36.87
N ALA A 500 16.89 11.72 -36.70
CA ALA A 500 16.96 12.29 -35.35
C ALA A 500 15.59 12.57 -34.75
N TYR A 501 14.57 12.79 -35.57
CA TYR A 501 13.19 12.87 -35.07
C TYR A 501 12.67 11.49 -34.69
N LEU A 502 13.15 10.45 -35.38
CA LEU A 502 12.67 9.09 -35.18
C LEU A 502 13.09 8.50 -33.83
N LEU A 503 14.28 8.81 -33.29
CA LEU A 503 14.77 8.17 -32.05
C LEU A 503 14.01 8.61 -30.78
N PRO A 504 13.82 9.91 -30.49
CA PRO A 504 12.98 10.35 -29.37
C PRO A 504 11.51 9.96 -29.58
N LEU A 505 11.01 10.06 -30.82
CA LEU A 505 9.66 9.63 -31.17
C LEU A 505 9.46 8.13 -30.94
N ALA A 506 10.42 7.28 -31.33
CA ALA A 506 10.35 5.84 -31.13
C ALA A 506 10.43 5.48 -29.65
N PHE A 507 11.34 6.07 -28.87
CA PHE A 507 11.45 5.82 -27.42
C PHE A 507 10.16 6.20 -26.68
N MET A 508 9.58 7.36 -27.01
CA MET A 508 8.31 7.79 -26.45
C MET A 508 7.13 6.95 -26.95
N SER A 509 7.09 6.59 -28.24
CA SER A 509 6.02 5.75 -28.79
C SER A 509 6.02 4.36 -28.16
N VAL A 510 7.21 3.78 -27.93
CA VAL A 510 7.38 2.53 -27.18
C VAL A 510 6.91 2.66 -25.73
N SER A 511 7.01 3.84 -25.11
CA SER A 511 6.48 4.05 -23.75
C SER A 511 4.94 4.25 -23.69
N ILE A 512 4.31 4.67 -24.78
CA ILE A 512 2.85 4.83 -24.88
C ILE A 512 2.14 3.47 -25.06
N VAL A 513 2.72 2.55 -25.83
CA VAL A 513 2.11 1.23 -26.14
C VAL A 513 1.79 0.41 -24.88
N PRO A 514 2.70 0.23 -23.90
CA PRO A 514 2.40 -0.47 -22.66
C PRO A 514 1.33 0.24 -21.82
N PHE A 515 1.29 1.58 -21.80
CA PHE A 515 0.25 2.33 -21.08
C PHE A 515 -1.16 2.05 -21.63
N VAL A 516 -1.28 1.94 -22.96
CA VAL A 516 -2.55 1.60 -23.62
C VAL A 516 -2.92 0.13 -23.36
N LEU A 517 -1.95 -0.79 -23.44
CA LEU A 517 -2.17 -2.23 -23.22
C LEU A 517 -2.53 -2.56 -21.77
N TRP A 518 -1.88 -1.92 -20.78
CA TRP A 518 -2.06 -2.18 -19.35
C TRP A 518 -3.14 -1.31 -18.69
N ASN A 519 -3.92 -0.55 -19.48
CA ASN A 519 -4.95 0.39 -19.03
C ASN A 519 -5.96 -0.21 -18.00
N GLN A 520 -6.21 -1.52 -18.05
CA GLN A 520 -7.14 -2.18 -17.11
C GLN A 520 -6.55 -2.46 -15.72
N SER A 521 -5.22 -2.47 -15.58
CA SER A 521 -4.54 -2.71 -14.29
C SER A 521 -4.33 -1.43 -13.47
N PHE A 522 -4.54 -0.26 -14.07
CA PHE A 522 -4.40 1.01 -13.37
C PHE A 522 -5.69 1.38 -12.64
N THR A 523 -5.57 1.73 -11.36
CA THR A 523 -6.67 2.32 -10.60
C THR A 523 -6.98 3.72 -11.12
N LYS A 524 -8.09 3.85 -11.84
CA LYS A 524 -8.55 5.13 -12.41
C LYS A 524 -9.17 5.95 -11.30
N LEU A 525 -8.41 6.89 -10.76
CA LEU A 525 -8.94 7.88 -9.83
C LEU A 525 -9.96 8.75 -10.59
N PRO A 526 -11.22 8.83 -10.12
CA PRO A 526 -12.21 9.73 -10.70
C PRO A 526 -11.72 11.17 -10.56
N ALA A 527 -12.14 12.05 -11.48
CA ALA A 527 -11.86 13.48 -11.36
C ALA A 527 -12.37 13.97 -10.01
N GLN A 528 -11.48 14.44 -9.15
CA GLN A 528 -11.85 14.98 -7.85
C GLN A 528 -12.53 16.34 -8.04
N SER A 529 -13.54 16.63 -7.22
CA SER A 529 -14.29 17.89 -7.30
C SER A 529 -13.40 19.10 -6.97
N SER A 530 -12.86 19.71 -8.03
CA SER A 530 -12.41 21.11 -8.20
C SER A 530 -11.85 21.89 -6.99
N VAL A 531 -11.03 21.28 -6.13
CA VAL A 531 -10.31 21.98 -5.05
C VAL A 531 -9.56 23.21 -5.60
N LEU A 532 -8.93 23.05 -6.76
CA LEU A 532 -8.23 24.10 -7.49
C LEU A 532 -9.16 25.22 -7.99
N ALA A 533 -10.35 24.89 -8.49
CA ALA A 533 -11.30 25.91 -8.96
C ALA A 533 -11.85 26.75 -7.81
N HIS A 534 -12.05 26.14 -6.63
CA HIS A 534 -12.40 26.88 -5.41
C HIS A 534 -11.25 27.80 -4.98
N ALA A 535 -10.00 27.31 -5.00
CA ALA A 535 -8.83 28.13 -4.70
C ALA A 535 -8.70 29.34 -5.63
N VAL A 536 -8.88 29.16 -6.95
CA VAL A 536 -8.85 30.27 -7.92
C VAL A 536 -9.95 31.29 -7.66
N LYS A 537 -11.18 30.85 -7.36
CA LYS A 537 -12.29 31.76 -7.00
C LYS A 537 -12.00 32.54 -5.71
N ILE A 538 -11.38 31.91 -4.72
CA ILE A 538 -10.94 32.56 -3.48
C ILE A 538 -9.88 33.63 -3.78
N VAL A 539 -8.89 33.33 -4.62
CA VAL A 539 -7.85 34.30 -5.02
C VAL A 539 -8.45 35.49 -5.76
N ILE A 540 -9.38 35.26 -6.70
CA ILE A 540 -10.09 36.33 -7.42
C ILE A 540 -10.90 37.19 -6.44
N ALA A 541 -11.60 36.57 -5.48
CA ALA A 541 -12.35 37.29 -4.46
C ALA A 541 -11.45 38.13 -3.54
N ALA A 542 -10.26 37.62 -3.19
CA ALA A 542 -9.27 38.35 -2.42
C ALA A 542 -8.68 39.53 -3.21
N PHE A 543 -8.42 39.35 -4.51
CA PHE A 543 -7.93 40.41 -5.39
C PHE A 543 -8.95 41.56 -5.51
N GLN A 544 -10.23 41.22 -5.71
CA GLN A 544 -11.35 42.19 -5.74
C GLN A 544 -11.57 42.92 -4.41
N SER A 545 -10.91 42.48 -3.33
CA SER A 545 -11.07 43.03 -1.98
C SER A 545 -9.75 43.59 -1.44
N GLY A 546 -8.80 43.97 -2.33
CA GLY A 546 -7.55 44.62 -1.95
C GLY A 546 -6.47 43.68 -1.40
N PHE A 547 -6.37 42.45 -1.93
CA PHE A 547 -5.43 41.40 -1.50
C PHE A 547 -5.63 40.84 -0.08
N HIS A 548 -6.72 41.18 0.59
CA HIS A 548 -7.06 40.58 1.88
C HIS A 548 -7.73 39.21 1.70
N LEU A 549 -6.98 38.14 1.96
CA LEU A 549 -7.50 36.76 1.88
C LEU A 549 -8.61 36.48 2.92
N SER A 550 -8.74 37.30 3.97
CA SER A 550 -9.86 37.24 4.94
C SER A 550 -11.19 37.64 4.34
N ALA A 551 -11.19 38.46 3.29
CA ALA A 551 -12.41 38.88 2.62
C ALA A 551 -13.05 37.77 1.76
N ALA A 552 -12.34 36.65 1.59
CA ALA A 552 -12.85 35.49 0.88
C ALA A 552 -13.51 34.44 1.80
N ASP A 553 -13.54 34.69 3.12
CA ASP A 553 -14.25 33.83 4.08
C ASP A 553 -15.75 33.82 3.76
N PRO A 554 -16.41 32.65 3.74
CA PRO A 554 -17.86 32.55 3.55
C PRO A 554 -18.68 33.45 4.47
N ALA A 555 -18.29 33.59 5.74
CA ALA A 555 -18.98 34.44 6.70
C ALA A 555 -18.91 35.93 6.29
N TYR A 556 -17.74 36.37 5.83
CA TYR A 556 -17.49 37.74 5.38
C TYR A 556 -18.19 38.06 4.05
N GLN A 557 -18.22 37.12 3.10
CA GLN A 557 -18.93 37.31 1.83
C GLN A 557 -20.44 37.35 2.00
N GLN A 558 -20.98 36.57 2.92
CA GLN A 558 -22.40 36.59 3.24
C GLN A 558 -22.79 37.90 3.94
N SER A 559 -21.98 38.40 4.89
CA SER A 559 -22.28 39.63 5.65
C SER A 559 -22.06 40.91 4.86
N CYS A 560 -21.01 41.00 4.04
CA CYS A 560 -20.62 42.26 3.38
C CYS A 560 -21.01 42.34 1.89
N LYS A 561 -21.16 41.19 1.20
CA LYS A 561 -21.47 41.13 -0.24
C LYS A 561 -22.76 40.38 -0.57
N GLY A 562 -23.43 39.77 0.43
CA GLY A 562 -24.68 39.02 0.26
C GLY A 562 -24.56 37.79 -0.64
N ARG A 563 -23.36 37.22 -0.81
CA ARG A 563 -23.10 36.09 -1.73
C ARG A 563 -22.80 34.80 -0.96
N SER A 564 -23.58 33.76 -1.22
CA SER A 564 -23.30 32.39 -0.76
C SER A 564 -22.19 31.78 -1.64
N VAL A 565 -21.12 31.32 -1.00
CA VAL A 565 -19.96 30.73 -1.68
C VAL A 565 -19.87 29.22 -1.43
N PRO A 566 -19.35 28.45 -2.41
CA PRO A 566 -19.30 26.99 -2.32
C PRO A 566 -18.12 26.41 -1.51
N TRP A 567 -17.24 27.24 -0.94
CA TRP A 567 -16.07 26.79 -0.16
C TRP A 567 -16.22 27.05 1.34
N THR A 568 -15.44 26.37 2.18
CA THR A 568 -15.50 26.47 3.65
C THR A 568 -14.44 27.43 4.22
N SER A 569 -14.66 27.98 5.42
CA SER A 569 -13.69 28.87 6.09
C SER A 569 -12.37 28.15 6.42
N ASN A 570 -12.42 26.86 6.79
CA ASN A 570 -11.21 26.05 6.99
C ASN A 570 -10.35 25.98 5.72
N PHE A 571 -10.99 25.79 4.57
CA PHE A 571 -10.30 25.76 3.28
C PHE A 571 -9.59 27.09 2.95
N VAL A 572 -10.20 28.24 3.30
CA VAL A 572 -9.56 29.57 3.15
C VAL A 572 -8.34 29.71 4.07
N GLN A 573 -8.39 29.15 5.28
CA GLN A 573 -7.26 29.16 6.21
C GLN A 573 -6.11 28.26 5.73
N GLU A 574 -6.42 27.07 5.22
CA GLU A 574 -5.46 26.16 4.57
C GLU A 574 -4.77 26.84 3.38
N LEU A 575 -5.54 27.52 2.51
CA LEU A 575 -5.01 28.29 1.39
C LEU A 575 -4.07 29.42 1.86
N ARG A 576 -4.43 30.13 2.94
CA ARG A 576 -3.60 31.18 3.54
C ARG A 576 -2.28 30.63 4.07
N ARG A 577 -2.28 29.44 4.65
CA ARG A 577 -1.06 28.77 5.12
C ARG A 577 -0.18 28.36 3.94
N GLY A 578 -0.76 27.76 2.91
CA GLY A 578 -0.08 27.42 1.66
C GLY A 578 0.60 28.62 1.02
N PHE A 579 -0.10 29.75 0.84
CA PHE A 579 0.50 30.97 0.28
C PHE A 579 1.61 31.57 1.15
N ARG A 580 1.52 31.44 2.48
CA ARG A 580 2.60 31.85 3.38
C ARG A 580 3.84 30.99 3.18
N ALA A 581 3.69 29.68 2.97
CA ALA A 581 4.80 28.79 2.65
C ALA A 581 5.39 29.08 1.26
N CYS A 582 4.57 29.42 0.27
CA CYS A 582 5.01 29.81 -1.07
C CYS A 582 5.92 31.06 -1.10
N ARG A 583 6.00 31.86 -0.02
CA ARG A 583 6.93 33.01 0.05
C ARG A 583 8.40 32.58 -0.04
N VAL A 584 8.72 31.38 0.42
CA VAL A 584 10.08 30.80 0.29
C VAL A 584 10.41 30.53 -1.18
N LEU A 585 9.44 30.04 -1.96
CA LEU A 585 9.59 29.71 -3.38
C LEU A 585 9.92 30.94 -4.24
N LEU A 586 9.55 32.16 -3.81
CA LEU A 586 9.91 33.38 -4.53
C LEU A 586 11.43 33.61 -4.61
N PHE A 587 12.19 33.14 -3.61
CA PHE A 587 13.66 33.22 -3.66
C PHE A 587 14.24 32.27 -4.70
N PHE A 588 13.55 31.17 -5.01
CA PHE A 588 13.96 30.21 -6.03
C PHE A 588 13.88 30.78 -7.46
N ILE A 589 13.20 31.90 -7.68
CA ILE A 589 13.26 32.62 -8.96
C ILE A 589 14.71 32.98 -9.33
N ILE A 590 15.47 33.49 -8.35
CA ILE A 590 16.88 33.84 -8.52
C ILE A 590 17.73 32.57 -8.64
N PHE A 591 17.40 31.53 -7.86
CA PHE A 591 18.04 30.21 -7.94
C PHE A 591 17.94 29.63 -9.35
N TYR A 592 16.74 29.55 -9.93
CA TYR A 592 16.51 29.09 -11.30
C TYR A 592 17.22 29.96 -12.33
N LEU A 593 17.26 31.28 -12.17
CA LEU A 593 18.00 32.17 -13.07
C LEU A 593 19.50 31.80 -13.17
N CYS A 594 20.14 31.51 -12.04
CA CYS A 594 21.55 31.13 -12.01
C CYS A 594 21.76 29.67 -12.43
N PHE A 595 20.87 28.76 -12.03
CA PHE A 595 20.92 27.37 -12.44
C PHE A 595 20.80 27.24 -13.97
N ASN A 596 19.90 28.01 -14.59
CA ASN A 596 19.75 28.08 -16.05
C ASN A 596 20.98 28.65 -16.78
N GLN A 597 21.97 29.22 -16.09
CA GLN A 597 23.24 29.58 -16.75
C GLN A 597 24.06 28.33 -17.11
N SER A 598 23.92 27.24 -16.33
CA SER A 598 24.62 25.97 -16.59
C SER A 598 24.19 25.29 -17.89
N THR A 599 22.97 25.57 -18.35
CA THR A 599 22.37 25.07 -19.60
C THR A 599 22.46 26.07 -20.77
N ASN A 600 23.01 27.26 -20.53
CA ASN A 600 23.07 28.37 -21.49
C ASN A 600 24.51 28.87 -21.65
N ASN A 601 24.87 29.89 -20.86
CA ASN A 601 26.09 30.67 -21.01
C ASN A 601 27.36 29.90 -20.63
N ILE A 602 27.27 28.89 -19.76
CA ILE A 602 28.43 28.06 -19.40
C ILE A 602 28.82 27.09 -20.53
N ILE A 603 27.84 26.62 -21.30
CA ILE A 603 28.08 25.85 -22.52
C ILE A 603 28.75 26.75 -23.58
N ALA A 604 28.28 28.00 -23.68
CA ALA A 604 28.90 28.99 -24.55
C ALA A 604 30.34 29.33 -24.12
N GLN A 605 30.61 29.40 -22.80
CA GLN A 605 31.95 29.57 -22.25
C GLN A 605 32.87 28.39 -22.61
N ALA A 606 32.36 27.15 -22.57
CA ALA A 606 33.12 25.96 -22.94
C ALA A 606 33.57 25.98 -24.42
N ASN A 607 32.79 26.59 -25.31
CA ASN A 607 33.17 26.78 -26.72
C ASN A 607 34.40 27.68 -26.92
N GLN A 608 34.74 28.53 -25.94
CA GLN A 608 35.89 29.43 -26.00
C GLN A 608 37.20 28.75 -25.54
N MET A 609 37.11 27.49 -25.05
CA MET A 609 38.20 26.73 -24.42
C MET A 609 38.68 25.59 -25.33
N GLU A 610 39.84 25.01 -25.01
CA GLU A 610 40.38 23.84 -25.68
C GLU A 610 39.64 22.57 -25.25
N LEU A 611 38.93 21.98 -26.21
CA LEU A 611 37.97 20.89 -26.01
C LEU A 611 38.59 19.49 -25.90
N SER A 612 39.91 19.32 -26.09
CA SER A 612 40.65 18.06 -25.87
C SER A 612 39.98 16.80 -26.47
N GLY A 613 39.29 16.93 -27.61
CA GLY A 613 38.58 15.83 -28.29
C GLY A 613 37.15 15.53 -27.81
N VAL A 614 36.62 16.29 -26.85
CA VAL A 614 35.27 16.12 -26.26
C VAL A 614 34.38 17.29 -26.69
N SER A 615 33.08 17.06 -26.93
CA SER A 615 32.16 18.17 -27.25
C SER A 615 31.95 19.06 -26.03
N ASN A 616 31.82 20.37 -26.25
CA ASN A 616 31.44 21.34 -25.21
C ASN A 616 30.20 20.92 -24.40
N ASP A 617 29.19 20.32 -25.05
CA ASP A 617 27.97 19.81 -24.43
C ASP A 617 28.20 18.63 -23.48
N THR A 618 29.20 17.80 -23.76
CA THR A 618 29.50 16.62 -22.95
C THR A 618 30.01 17.02 -21.56
N VAL A 619 30.58 18.23 -21.42
CA VAL A 619 31.04 18.75 -20.14
C VAL A 619 29.87 19.03 -19.20
N GLN A 620 28.69 19.38 -19.72
CA GLN A 620 27.48 19.56 -18.90
C GLN A 620 27.01 18.24 -18.25
N SER A 621 27.25 17.10 -18.89
CA SER A 621 26.93 15.78 -18.33
C SER A 621 27.64 15.52 -16.99
N LEU A 622 28.73 16.23 -16.70
CA LEU A 622 29.39 16.17 -15.39
C LEU A 622 28.45 16.55 -14.25
N ASN A 623 27.47 17.44 -14.46
CA ASN A 623 26.48 17.77 -13.42
C ASN A 623 25.71 16.51 -13.00
N ALA A 624 25.18 15.76 -13.96
CA ALA A 624 24.41 14.55 -13.70
C ALA A 624 25.29 13.44 -13.08
N ILE A 625 26.54 13.30 -13.55
CA ILE A 625 27.50 12.35 -12.99
C ILE A 625 27.77 12.69 -11.52
N PHE A 626 28.13 13.93 -11.20
CA PHE A 626 28.36 14.36 -9.83
C PHE A 626 27.11 14.21 -8.96
N TYR A 627 25.93 14.51 -9.49
CA TYR A 627 24.67 14.31 -8.77
C TYR A 627 24.48 12.84 -8.36
N ILE A 628 24.72 11.89 -9.26
CA ILE A 628 24.59 10.45 -8.99
C ILE A 628 25.52 10.00 -7.85
N PHE A 629 26.75 10.51 -7.81
CA PHE A 629 27.71 10.18 -6.75
C PHE A 629 27.44 10.93 -5.44
N LEU A 630 27.13 12.22 -5.51
CA LEU A 630 26.95 13.07 -4.33
C LEU A 630 25.64 12.81 -3.60
N ASN A 631 24.55 12.50 -4.31
CA ASN A 631 23.24 12.29 -3.69
C ASN A 631 23.23 11.20 -2.59
N PRO A 632 23.76 9.97 -2.83
CA PRO A 632 23.84 8.97 -1.78
C PRO A 632 24.82 9.35 -0.66
N ILE A 633 25.92 10.06 -0.98
CA ILE A 633 26.85 10.56 0.04
C ILE A 633 26.15 11.56 0.97
N VAL A 634 25.42 12.52 0.41
CA VAL A 634 24.69 13.53 1.19
C VAL A 634 23.61 12.86 2.04
N SER A 635 22.84 11.95 1.44
CA SER A 635 21.70 11.32 2.10
C SER A 635 22.09 10.32 3.20
N PHE A 636 23.09 9.46 2.97
CA PHE A 636 23.47 8.41 3.93
C PHE A 636 24.58 8.82 4.89
N TRP A 637 25.41 9.81 4.52
CA TRP A 637 26.58 10.18 5.33
C TRP A 637 26.47 11.60 5.87
N VAL A 638 26.27 12.61 5.01
CA VAL A 638 26.32 14.01 5.44
C VAL A 638 25.17 14.35 6.37
N LEU A 639 23.90 14.13 5.97
CA LEU A 639 22.75 14.47 6.81
C LEU A 639 22.75 13.70 8.15
N PRO A 640 23.01 12.38 8.20
CA PRO A 640 23.10 11.65 9.45
C PRO A 640 24.28 12.07 10.33
N LEU A 641 25.41 12.51 9.76
CA LEU A 641 26.55 13.02 10.53
C LEU A 641 26.20 14.31 11.28
N PHE A 642 25.50 15.23 10.61
CA PHE A 642 25.00 16.46 11.25
C PHE A 642 23.94 16.16 12.32
N ALA A 643 23.07 15.19 12.07
CA ALA A 643 22.11 14.71 13.06
C ALA A 643 22.80 14.09 14.30
N ARG A 644 23.85 13.25 14.12
CA ARG A 644 24.65 12.68 15.22
C ARG A 644 25.37 13.73 16.06
N ARG A 645 25.68 14.89 15.48
CA ARG A 645 26.27 16.04 16.18
C ARG A 645 25.23 16.97 16.83
N GLN A 646 23.97 16.54 16.93
CA GLN A 646 22.85 17.31 17.52
C GLN A 646 22.58 18.65 16.82
N VAL A 647 23.00 18.80 15.57
CA VAL A 647 22.64 19.96 14.72
C VAL A 647 22.00 19.43 13.45
N PRO A 648 20.77 18.88 13.52
CA PRO A 648 20.08 18.41 12.32
C PRO A 648 19.93 19.58 11.34
N LEU A 649 20.13 19.37 10.04
CA LEU A 649 19.98 20.45 9.05
C LEU A 649 18.53 20.55 8.62
N GLY A 650 17.84 21.60 9.07
CA GLY A 650 16.45 21.88 8.68
C GLY A 650 16.33 22.24 7.19
N PRO A 651 15.11 22.17 6.62
CA PRO A 651 14.89 22.46 5.21
C PRO A 651 15.37 23.85 4.78
N ILE A 652 15.15 24.90 5.58
CA ILE A 652 15.58 26.28 5.23
C ILE A 652 17.10 26.42 5.28
N THR A 653 17.76 25.80 6.26
CA THR A 653 19.22 25.79 6.36
C THR A 653 19.86 25.06 5.17
N ARG A 654 19.27 23.95 4.72
CA ARG A 654 19.69 23.24 3.50
C ARG A 654 19.52 24.09 2.25
N MET A 655 18.37 24.75 2.09
CA MET A 655 18.16 25.71 0.99
C MET A 655 19.18 26.85 1.03
N THR A 656 19.46 27.41 2.21
CA THR A 656 20.46 28.49 2.36
C THR A 656 21.85 28.02 1.92
N ALA A 657 22.26 26.82 2.34
CA ALA A 657 23.52 26.22 1.90
C ALA A 657 23.57 26.05 0.37
N ALA A 658 22.45 25.68 -0.26
CA ALA A 658 22.36 25.59 -1.72
C ALA A 658 22.57 26.94 -2.41
N PHE A 659 21.96 28.03 -1.91
CA PHE A 659 22.17 29.38 -2.45
C PHE A 659 23.64 29.80 -2.35
N VAL A 660 24.30 29.50 -1.24
CA VAL A 660 25.74 29.78 -1.06
C VAL A 660 26.58 28.96 -2.04
N LEU A 661 26.32 27.66 -2.18
CA LEU A 661 27.04 26.79 -3.11
C LEU A 661 26.87 27.24 -4.57
N LEU A 662 25.66 27.63 -4.97
CA LEU A 662 25.40 28.14 -6.32
C LEU A 662 26.04 29.52 -6.55
N ALA A 663 26.09 30.38 -5.52
CA ALA A 663 26.82 31.65 -5.58
C ALA A 663 28.33 31.42 -5.79
N LEU A 664 28.92 30.46 -5.08
CA LEU A 664 30.31 30.05 -5.27
C LEU A 664 30.55 29.49 -6.67
N ALA A 665 29.62 28.70 -7.20
CA ALA A 665 29.69 28.21 -8.59
C ALA A 665 29.72 29.36 -9.59
N MET A 666 28.81 30.34 -9.47
CA MET A 666 28.78 31.51 -10.37
C MET A 666 30.03 32.39 -10.22
N GLY A 667 30.54 32.56 -9.00
CA GLY A 667 31.81 33.27 -8.76
C GLY A 667 33.00 32.55 -9.41
N TYR A 668 33.04 31.22 -9.34
CA TYR A 668 34.04 30.41 -10.03
C TYR A 668 33.93 30.55 -11.55
N ALA A 669 32.71 30.52 -12.12
CA ALA A 669 32.49 30.74 -13.55
C ALA A 669 32.97 32.13 -14.01
N ALA A 670 32.81 33.16 -13.19
CA ALA A 670 33.35 34.49 -13.45
C ALA A 670 34.89 34.49 -13.49
N GLY A 671 35.53 33.79 -12.53
CA GLY A 671 36.99 33.62 -12.50
C GLY A 671 37.53 32.85 -13.70
N VAL A 672 36.82 31.80 -14.14
CA VAL A 672 37.17 31.05 -15.36
C VAL A 672 37.01 31.94 -16.59
N GLN A 673 35.95 32.75 -16.67
CA GLN A 673 35.76 33.68 -17.79
C GLN A 673 36.89 34.73 -17.86
N GLU A 674 37.29 35.29 -16.72
CA GLU A 674 38.40 36.23 -16.62
C GLU A 674 39.74 35.58 -17.01
N LEU A 675 39.93 34.30 -16.67
CA LEU A 675 41.09 33.52 -17.09
C LEU A 675 41.10 33.33 -18.62
N ILE A 676 39.94 33.06 -19.23
CA ILE A 676 39.77 32.98 -20.69
C ILE A 676 40.18 34.30 -21.36
N TYR A 677 39.75 35.45 -20.81
CA TYR A 677 40.11 36.76 -21.37
C TYR A 677 41.59 37.13 -21.22
N LYS A 678 42.33 36.49 -20.29
CA LYS A 678 43.77 36.73 -20.06
C LYS A 678 44.70 35.81 -20.87
N ARG A 679 44.17 34.78 -21.54
CA ARG A 679 44.96 33.83 -22.34
C ARG A 679 44.81 34.13 -23.84
N GLY A 680 45.90 33.98 -24.58
CA GLY A 680 45.91 34.14 -26.03
C GLY A 680 45.14 33.01 -26.76
N PRO A 681 44.83 33.16 -28.06
CA PRO A 681 45.28 34.22 -28.97
C PRO A 681 44.34 35.45 -29.09
N CYS A 682 43.07 35.37 -28.67
CA CYS A 682 42.08 36.43 -28.95
C CYS A 682 41.60 37.25 -27.71
N PHE A 683 42.17 37.03 -26.52
CA PHE A 683 41.92 37.79 -25.28
C PHE A 683 40.43 38.13 -25.04
N THR A 684 40.06 39.41 -25.03
CA THR A 684 38.71 39.92 -24.71
C THR A 684 37.63 39.61 -25.77
N HIS A 685 38.02 39.12 -26.94
CA HIS A 685 37.11 38.73 -28.02
C HIS A 685 37.43 37.30 -28.52
N PRO A 686 37.16 36.27 -27.69
CA PRO A 686 37.43 34.88 -28.06
C PRO A 686 36.76 34.52 -29.39
N LEU A 687 37.48 33.78 -30.23
CA LEU A 687 37.06 33.33 -31.57
C LEU A 687 36.85 34.43 -32.64
N ALA A 688 36.98 35.73 -32.32
CA ALA A 688 36.72 36.81 -33.29
C ALA A 688 37.99 37.50 -33.83
N CYS A 689 39.18 37.14 -33.35
CA CYS A 689 40.43 37.80 -33.77
C CYS A 689 41.07 37.17 -35.02
N GLU A 690 41.72 38.01 -35.84
CA GLU A 690 42.48 37.58 -37.02
C GLU A 690 43.69 36.70 -36.65
N ALA A 691 44.33 36.95 -35.51
CA ALA A 691 45.46 36.17 -35.00
C ALA A 691 45.12 34.72 -34.61
N GLY A 692 43.82 34.40 -34.49
CA GLY A 692 43.32 33.05 -34.22
C GLY A 692 42.93 32.27 -35.48
N GLN A 693 42.97 32.88 -36.68
CA GLN A 693 42.55 32.24 -37.92
C GLN A 693 43.62 31.28 -38.43
N PHE A 694 43.25 30.02 -38.66
CA PHE A 694 44.06 29.04 -39.38
C PHE A 694 43.25 28.40 -40.51
N THR A 695 43.86 28.29 -41.68
CA THR A 695 43.24 27.65 -42.84
C THR A 695 43.50 26.15 -42.77
N THR A 696 42.45 25.36 -42.72
CA THR A 696 42.57 23.88 -42.75
C THR A 696 42.83 23.42 -44.18
N SER A 697 43.38 22.21 -44.39
CA SER A 697 43.64 21.60 -45.71
C SER A 697 42.44 21.58 -46.67
N ASP A 698 41.23 21.75 -46.15
CA ASP A 698 39.96 21.80 -46.90
C ASP A 698 39.55 23.22 -47.36
N GLY A 699 40.42 24.23 -47.21
CA GLY A 699 40.16 25.62 -47.64
C GLY A 699 39.24 26.42 -46.72
N GLN A 700 38.82 25.86 -45.57
CA GLN A 700 38.00 26.57 -44.58
C GLN A 700 38.86 27.32 -43.55
N VAL A 701 38.51 28.59 -43.31
CA VAL A 701 39.07 29.42 -42.23
C VAL A 701 38.45 28.97 -40.91
N ARG A 702 39.29 28.50 -39.97
CA ARG A 702 38.88 28.09 -38.62
C ARG A 702 39.53 29.00 -37.59
N HIS A 703 38.84 29.21 -36.47
CA HIS A 703 39.34 30.02 -35.35
C HIS A 703 39.87 29.12 -34.24
N ARG A 704 41.08 29.39 -33.76
CA ARG A 704 41.69 28.72 -32.61
C ARG A 704 41.03 29.24 -31.31
N PRO A 705 40.55 28.35 -30.42
CA PRO A 705 40.07 28.74 -29.10
C PRO A 705 41.24 29.20 -28.21
N ASN A 706 40.94 29.84 -27.07
CA ASN A 706 41.98 30.27 -26.14
C ASN A 706 42.64 29.06 -25.45
N GLU A 707 43.93 29.18 -25.10
CA GLU A 707 44.76 28.10 -24.54
C GLU A 707 44.42 27.76 -23.08
N ILE A 708 43.21 27.26 -22.85
CA ILE A 708 42.73 26.78 -21.55
C ILE A 708 41.93 25.50 -21.78
N SER A 709 42.24 24.45 -21.04
CA SER A 709 41.47 23.22 -21.09
C SER A 709 40.05 23.40 -20.54
N VAL A 710 39.05 22.86 -21.25
CA VAL A 710 37.64 22.88 -20.82
C VAL A 710 37.41 22.20 -19.46
N TRP A 711 38.28 21.25 -19.07
CA TRP A 711 38.19 20.54 -17.78
C TRP A 711 38.33 21.44 -16.55
N VAL A 712 38.80 22.68 -16.71
CA VAL A 712 38.80 23.70 -15.66
C VAL A 712 37.37 24.03 -15.21
N GLN A 713 36.34 23.74 -16.00
CA GLN A 713 34.93 23.86 -15.59
C GLN A 713 34.45 22.75 -14.64
N THR A 714 35.22 21.69 -14.39
CA THR A 714 34.78 20.57 -13.53
C THR A 714 34.32 21.00 -12.12
N PRO A 715 35.02 21.89 -11.39
CA PRO A 715 34.57 22.35 -10.08
C PRO A 715 33.26 23.13 -10.11
N PHE A 716 32.97 23.83 -11.21
CA PHE A 716 31.69 24.51 -11.40
C PHE A 716 30.53 23.50 -11.35
N TYR A 717 30.60 22.44 -12.16
CA TYR A 717 29.55 21.43 -12.21
C TYR A 717 29.43 20.61 -10.92
N PHE A 718 30.53 20.40 -10.19
CA PHE A 718 30.47 19.82 -8.85
C PHE A 718 29.68 20.69 -7.86
N LEU A 719 29.94 22.00 -7.84
CA LEU A 719 29.24 22.94 -6.97
C LEU A 719 27.76 23.10 -7.34
N VAL A 720 27.44 23.11 -8.64
CA VAL A 720 26.05 23.12 -9.13
C VAL A 720 25.33 21.86 -8.68
N ALA A 721 25.90 20.67 -8.87
CA ALA A 721 25.29 19.40 -8.43
C ALA A 721 25.08 19.36 -6.91
N ALA A 722 26.05 19.84 -6.13
CA ALA A 722 25.89 19.96 -4.67
C ALA A 722 24.77 20.93 -4.30
N SER A 723 24.68 22.09 -4.96
CA SER A 723 23.59 23.05 -4.74
C SER A 723 22.22 22.48 -5.11
N GLU A 724 22.15 21.66 -6.16
CA GLU A 724 20.93 21.00 -6.62
C GLU A 724 20.37 20.05 -5.54
N ILE A 725 21.25 19.24 -4.94
CA ILE A 725 20.89 18.28 -3.89
C ILE A 725 20.41 19.00 -2.62
N PHE A 726 21.10 20.05 -2.19
CA PHE A 726 20.69 20.79 -1.00
C PHE A 726 19.48 21.69 -1.24
N GLY A 727 19.30 22.20 -2.47
CA GLY A 727 18.28 23.17 -2.85
C GLY A 727 16.97 22.49 -3.22
N PHE A 728 16.90 21.84 -4.39
CA PHE A 728 15.66 21.31 -4.93
C PHE A 728 15.08 20.18 -4.07
N VAL A 729 15.92 19.32 -3.48
CA VAL A 729 15.40 18.25 -2.60
C VAL A 729 14.75 18.86 -1.35
N ALA A 730 15.39 19.85 -0.73
CA ALA A 730 14.84 20.53 0.45
C ALA A 730 13.60 21.37 0.08
N GLU A 731 13.59 22.02 -1.09
CA GLU A 731 12.44 22.75 -1.61
C GLU A 731 11.24 21.83 -1.77
N ASN A 732 11.43 20.68 -2.41
CA ASN A 732 10.38 19.68 -2.56
C ASN A 732 9.86 19.22 -1.21
N GLU A 733 10.74 18.85 -0.27
CA GLU A 733 10.40 18.39 1.08
C GLU A 733 9.60 19.45 1.85
N PHE A 734 10.09 20.68 1.91
CA PHE A 734 9.43 21.80 2.59
C PHE A 734 8.03 22.07 2.02
N THR A 735 7.94 22.08 0.69
CA THR A 735 6.70 22.34 -0.03
C THR A 735 5.67 21.26 0.24
N TYR A 736 6.09 19.99 0.33
CA TYR A 736 5.19 18.89 0.66
C TYR A 736 4.72 18.91 2.12
N LEU A 737 5.57 19.35 3.05
CA LEU A 737 5.23 19.42 4.48
C LEU A 737 4.27 20.57 4.81
N GLU A 738 4.40 21.70 4.13
CA GLU A 738 3.53 22.87 4.38
C GLU A 738 2.28 22.90 3.49
N ALA A 739 2.23 22.10 2.42
CA ALA A 739 1.06 21.98 1.58
C ALA A 739 -0.04 21.12 2.24
N PRO A 740 -1.28 21.61 2.36
CA PRO A 740 -2.43 20.80 2.75
C PRO A 740 -2.57 19.58 1.83
N GLU A 741 -3.08 18.45 2.35
CA GLU A 741 -3.20 17.19 1.60
C GLU A 741 -3.95 17.36 0.27
N ASN A 742 -4.97 18.21 0.27
CA ASN A 742 -5.82 18.50 -0.89
C ASN A 742 -5.25 19.56 -1.85
N MET A 743 -4.08 20.14 -1.56
CA MET A 743 -3.50 21.27 -2.30
C MET A 743 -2.09 21.04 -2.85
N LYS A 744 -1.52 19.85 -2.68
CA LYS A 744 -0.15 19.52 -3.14
C LYS A 744 0.07 19.86 -4.62
N ALA A 745 -0.93 19.67 -5.48
CA ALA A 745 -0.86 20.00 -6.90
C ALA A 745 -0.78 21.52 -7.18
N LEU A 746 -1.53 22.34 -6.42
CA LEU A 746 -1.49 23.80 -6.54
C LEU A 746 -0.10 24.35 -6.16
N VAL A 747 0.48 23.83 -5.09
CA VAL A 747 1.81 24.28 -4.65
C VAL A 747 2.89 23.88 -5.66
N LYS A 748 2.79 22.68 -6.25
CA LYS A 748 3.65 22.26 -7.37
C LYS A 748 3.51 23.14 -8.62
N ALA A 749 2.30 23.60 -8.92
CA ALA A 749 2.09 24.55 -10.02
C ALA A 749 2.77 25.91 -9.73
N PHE A 750 2.76 26.36 -8.48
CA PHE A 750 3.44 27.58 -8.07
C PHE A 750 4.97 27.46 -8.17
N GLU A 751 5.54 26.31 -7.80
CA GLU A 751 6.97 26.01 -8.00
C GLU A 751 7.35 26.13 -9.49
N GLN A 752 6.57 25.54 -10.39
CA GLN A 752 6.81 25.67 -11.84
C GLN A 752 6.67 27.12 -12.34
N LEU A 753 5.77 27.92 -11.75
CA LEU A 753 5.67 29.34 -12.05
C LEU A 753 6.94 30.10 -11.69
N THR A 754 7.57 29.78 -10.55
CA THR A 754 8.83 30.42 -10.14
C THR A 754 9.99 30.08 -11.10
N ALA A 755 10.03 28.85 -11.62
CA ALA A 755 10.97 28.46 -12.66
C ALA A 755 10.75 29.25 -13.97
N ALA A 756 9.49 29.44 -14.38
CA ALA A 756 9.14 30.27 -15.53
C ALA A 756 9.60 31.73 -15.33
N LEU A 757 9.34 32.32 -14.17
CA LEU A 757 9.79 33.68 -13.86
C LEU A 757 11.32 33.81 -13.85
N GLY A 758 12.04 32.78 -13.39
CA GLY A 758 13.50 32.73 -13.48
C GLY A 758 13.99 32.75 -14.93
N ALA A 759 13.35 31.97 -15.82
CA ALA A 759 13.65 32.00 -17.25
C ALA A 759 13.32 33.36 -17.89
N LEU A 760 12.21 34.01 -17.49
CA LEU A 760 11.83 35.35 -17.96
C LEU A 760 12.88 36.42 -17.60
N LEU A 761 13.43 36.37 -16.37
CA LEU A 761 14.56 37.23 -16.01
C LEU A 761 15.81 36.92 -16.85
N GLY A 762 16.01 35.66 -17.23
CA GLY A 762 17.06 35.25 -18.15
C GLY A 762 16.92 35.87 -19.54
N ILE A 763 15.69 36.03 -20.05
CA ILE A 763 15.39 36.78 -21.29
C ILE A 763 15.81 38.24 -21.13
N ALA A 764 15.44 38.87 -20.01
CA ALA A 764 15.78 40.27 -19.74
C ALA A 764 17.30 40.51 -19.64
N LEU A 765 18.06 39.53 -19.14
CA LEU A 765 19.52 39.57 -19.07
C LEU A 765 20.22 39.09 -20.37
N GLY A 766 19.48 38.63 -21.35
CA GLY A 766 19.99 38.16 -22.65
C GLY A 766 20.96 39.15 -23.32
N PRO A 767 20.65 40.46 -23.44
CA PRO A 767 21.54 41.44 -24.07
C PRO A 767 22.91 41.64 -23.40
N VAL A 768 23.03 41.28 -22.12
CA VAL A 768 24.28 41.35 -21.33
C VAL A 768 25.13 40.09 -21.53
N SER A 769 24.54 39.02 -22.10
CA SER A 769 25.21 37.73 -22.37
C SER A 769 26.07 37.78 -23.65
N ARG A 770 27.01 38.73 -23.70
CA ARG A 770 27.98 38.92 -24.79
C ARG A 770 29.36 39.29 -24.26
N ASP A 771 30.42 38.87 -24.92
CA ASP A 771 31.78 39.30 -24.58
C ASP A 771 31.93 40.83 -24.74
N PRO A 772 32.65 41.54 -23.85
CA PRO A 772 33.38 41.07 -22.65
C PRO A 772 32.55 41.10 -21.34
N TRP A 773 31.23 41.31 -21.41
CA TRP A 773 30.37 41.59 -20.24
C TRP A 773 30.03 40.34 -19.40
N LEU A 774 30.45 39.15 -19.83
CA LEU A 774 30.14 37.88 -19.15
C LEU A 774 30.73 37.80 -17.73
N VAL A 775 31.92 38.35 -17.50
CA VAL A 775 32.53 38.39 -16.15
C VAL A 775 31.66 39.20 -15.18
N ILE A 776 31.15 40.34 -15.65
CA ILE A 776 30.27 41.21 -14.86
C ILE A 776 28.93 40.52 -14.60
N LEU A 777 28.36 39.86 -15.62
CA LEU A 777 27.12 39.11 -15.51
C LEU A 777 27.24 38.02 -14.44
N TYR A 778 28.26 37.15 -14.50
CA TYR A 778 28.45 36.07 -13.53
C TYR A 778 28.75 36.60 -12.12
N SER A 779 29.54 37.67 -12.01
CA SER A 779 29.84 38.30 -10.71
C SER A 779 28.59 38.92 -10.07
N ALA A 780 27.75 39.60 -10.87
CA ALA A 780 26.49 40.18 -10.40
C ALA A 780 25.49 39.10 -9.97
N LEU A 781 25.40 38.00 -10.72
CA LEU A 781 24.56 36.84 -10.37
C LEU A 781 25.05 36.17 -9.08
N ALA A 782 26.37 35.99 -8.91
CA ALA A 782 26.95 35.45 -7.69
C ALA A 782 26.64 36.32 -6.47
N GLY A 783 26.81 37.64 -6.58
CA GLY A 783 26.49 38.60 -5.52
C GLY A 783 25.00 38.60 -5.16
N THR A 784 24.12 38.61 -6.18
CA THR A 784 22.66 38.57 -5.98
C THR A 784 22.23 37.28 -5.28
N MET A 785 22.82 36.13 -5.65
CA MET A 785 22.55 34.84 -5.02
C MET A 785 22.98 34.81 -3.55
N ALA A 786 24.17 35.31 -3.24
CA ALA A 786 24.68 35.35 -1.87
C ALA A 786 23.79 36.22 -0.97
N VAL A 787 23.38 37.40 -1.46
CA VAL A 787 22.45 38.29 -0.74
C VAL A 787 21.08 37.63 -0.56
N ALA A 788 20.55 37.01 -1.62
CA ALA A 788 19.27 36.30 -1.55
C ALA A 788 19.30 35.15 -0.52
N GLY A 789 20.39 34.39 -0.45
CA GLY A 789 20.58 33.34 0.55
C GLY A 789 20.61 33.87 1.99
N VAL A 790 21.31 34.98 2.24
CA VAL A 790 21.35 35.62 3.58
C VAL A 790 19.96 36.14 3.99
N ILE A 791 19.23 36.77 3.05
CA ILE A 791 17.87 37.25 3.31
C ILE A 791 16.92 36.08 3.57
N LEU A 792 17.01 35.01 2.79
CA LEU A 792 16.22 33.79 2.97
C LEU A 792 16.41 33.24 4.38
N PHE A 793 17.65 33.07 4.82
CA PHE A 793 17.96 32.60 6.17
C PHE A 793 17.45 33.55 7.25
N GLY A 794 17.69 34.86 7.09
CA GLY A 794 17.27 35.88 8.06
C GLY A 794 15.75 35.92 8.30
N ILE A 795 14.96 35.82 7.23
CA ILE A 795 13.49 35.88 7.29
C ILE A 795 12.89 34.54 7.75
N PHE A 796 13.39 33.41 7.23
CA PHE A 796 12.73 32.12 7.36
C PHE A 796 13.35 31.15 8.37
N ARG A 797 14.45 31.51 9.07
CA ARG A 797 15.06 30.65 10.12
C ARG A 797 14.09 30.17 11.20
N LYS A 798 13.00 30.91 11.46
CA LYS A 798 11.97 30.52 12.44
C LYS A 798 11.14 29.30 12.00
N TYR A 799 11.13 28.95 10.72
CA TYR A 799 10.48 27.74 10.22
C TYR A 799 11.29 26.49 10.58
N ASP A 800 12.62 26.54 10.49
CA ASP A 800 13.48 25.45 10.94
C ASP A 800 13.32 25.18 12.44
N ALA A 801 13.16 26.23 13.27
CA ALA A 801 12.87 26.07 14.70
C ALA A 801 11.59 25.26 14.97
N ARG A 802 10.52 25.49 14.19
CA ARG A 802 9.28 24.69 14.28
C ARG A 802 9.48 23.26 13.80
N TRP A 803 10.26 23.06 12.75
CA TRP A 803 10.61 21.74 12.23
C TRP A 803 11.40 20.91 13.26
N TYR A 804 12.34 21.53 13.99
CA TYR A 804 13.06 20.87 15.09
C TYR A 804 12.13 20.48 16.23
N LEU A 805 11.19 21.35 16.62
CA LEU A 805 10.21 21.06 17.67
C LEU A 805 9.27 19.91 17.28
N SER A 806 8.83 19.82 16.03
CA SER A 806 7.98 18.72 15.57
C SER A 806 8.68 17.36 15.61
N ARG A 807 10.00 17.31 15.45
CA ARG A 807 10.79 16.07 15.59
C ARG A 807 11.28 15.81 17.02
N GLY A 808 11.45 16.86 17.83
CA GLY A 808 11.81 16.73 19.25
C GLY A 808 10.69 16.19 20.14
N LEU A 809 9.44 16.22 19.67
CA LEU A 809 8.30 15.55 20.32
C LEU A 809 8.26 14.03 20.08
N GLU A 810 9.20 13.47 19.30
CA GLU A 810 9.34 12.03 19.06
C GLU A 810 10.40 11.35 19.97
N GLU A 811 11.03 12.06 20.92
CA GLU A 811 11.81 11.41 21.99
C GLU A 811 10.90 11.02 23.18
N PRO A 812 10.88 9.76 23.63
CA PRO A 812 10.03 9.32 24.72
C PRO A 812 10.73 9.60 26.05
N GLU A 813 10.43 10.72 26.70
CA GLU A 813 10.69 10.87 28.14
C GLU A 813 9.47 11.33 28.93
N LYS A 814 8.91 10.34 29.62
CA LYS A 814 8.61 10.32 31.06
C LYS A 814 7.93 11.56 31.69
N SER A 815 6.71 11.28 32.16
CA SER A 815 6.10 11.84 33.38
C SER A 815 6.03 13.37 33.48
N SER A 816 4.85 13.93 33.23
CA SER A 816 4.05 14.54 34.29
C SER A 816 2.78 15.16 33.70
N ASN A 817 1.68 14.96 34.42
CA ASN A 817 0.45 15.73 34.27
C ASN A 817 0.78 17.23 34.23
N THR A 818 0.54 17.88 33.11
CA THR A 818 0.21 19.30 33.12
C THR A 818 -0.68 19.64 31.93
N GLU A 819 -1.79 20.31 32.25
CA GLU A 819 -2.85 20.76 31.37
C GLU A 819 -2.30 21.53 30.15
N PHE A 820 -2.77 21.20 28.95
CA PHE A 820 -2.63 22.09 27.80
C PHE A 820 -3.59 23.28 27.97
N GLY A 821 -3.10 24.30 28.67
CA GLY A 821 -3.65 25.64 28.65
C GLY A 821 -3.44 26.28 27.28
N MET A 822 -4.55 26.71 26.66
CA MET A 822 -4.55 27.72 25.62
C MET A 822 -3.80 28.96 26.12
N VAL A 823 -2.85 29.48 25.34
CA VAL A 823 -2.22 30.79 25.55
C VAL A 823 -2.19 31.53 24.20
N PRO A 824 -2.45 32.85 24.18
CA PRO A 824 -3.31 33.50 23.21
C PRO A 824 -2.61 33.94 21.91
N GLU A 825 -3.43 34.12 20.88
CA GLU A 825 -3.14 35.07 19.80
C GLU A 825 -2.89 36.45 20.41
N ASP A 826 -1.71 37.02 20.15
CA ASP A 826 -1.50 38.45 20.34
C ASP A 826 -1.48 39.13 18.96
N PRO A 827 -2.27 40.20 18.77
CA PRO A 827 -2.31 40.97 17.54
C PRO A 827 -1.25 42.07 17.58
N LYS A 828 -0.48 42.20 16.49
CA LYS A 828 0.06 43.46 15.98
C LYS A 828 0.64 43.28 14.58
#